data_AF-A0A7X6Y552-F1
#
_entry.id   AF-A0A7X6Y552-F1
#
_cell.length_a   1.000
_cell.length_b   1.000
_cell.length_c   1.000
_cell.angle_alpha   90.00
_cell.angle_beta   90.00
_cell.angle_gamma   90.00
#
_symmetry.space_group_name_H-M   'P 1'
#
loop_
_entity.id
_entity.type
_entity.pdbx_description
1 polymer ?
#
loop_
_entity_poly.entity_id
_entity_poly.type
_entity_poly.pdbx_seq_one_letter_code
_entity_poly.pdbx_strand_id
1 'polypeptide(L)'
;VIAKDIKNEIYEALDKLEKAVEKTFGDENNPLLVSVRSGARVSMPGMMDTILNLGINDTVVEGLARLTGNPRFAYDSYRRFIQMFSDVVMGIEKDKFEKILDEVKEKSNARYDADLTADNLKEVIGKYKELFKEEKGFDFPQDPKVQLMEAVKAVFRSWDNPRAIVYRRLNDIPSDWGTAVNVQEMVFGNMGNDSGTGVAFTRNPATGEKKLYGEFLMNAQGEDVVAGIRTPEPIDLLKEINPAVYDQFTKIADLLEKHYKDMQDMEFTIERGKLYMLQTRNGKRTAAAALRIAVDLVNEGMITKEEALMKVDPKQLDVVLHPNFEPGALKKAVPIAKGLPASPGAVTGKIYFSADGAVNAYNSGEKQVLLVRIETSPEDIEGMNVAQGILTGRGGMTSHAAVVARGMGKCCIAGCSDIKINTGDKYFVDSKGNKYAEGDWISLDGSTGNVYAGKLPTVEPELTGDFATIMEWADNTRKMKIRTNADTPRDSAQALKFGAEGIGLCRTEHMFFESDRIFIFRQMILAESAEQRKNALDKLLPLQREDFEGIFEVMKGYPVTIRLLDPPLHEFLPEKEEDIELLAKELCVCCDELKTTIRKQQEINPMMGLRGCRLAVVYPEIAEMQTRAIIEAAINVKKKGIDVVPEIMVPLVCEAKEFKFVKDIITSTSDKIIEESGVELNYLVGTMMEIPRAALTADEIAEEAEFFSFGTNDLTQMTYGLSRDDAGRILEEYYTKKIFEFDPTARLDRTGVGKLVKMGAELGRSKRPGIKLGVCGEHGGDPSSIEFFHELGLDYVSCSPYRVPIARLAAAQAAIRDKAR
;
A
#
# COMPACT_ATOMS: atom_id res chain seq x y z
N VAL A 1 -10.17 15.74 30.45
CA VAL A 1 -11.22 16.48 31.21
C VAL A 1 -12.14 17.15 30.20
N ILE A 2 -13.47 17.07 30.38
CA ILE A 2 -14.42 17.76 29.49
C ILE A 2 -14.65 19.17 30.02
N ALA A 3 -14.57 20.19 29.16
CA ALA A 3 -14.82 21.58 29.54
C ALA A 3 -16.27 21.76 30.04
N LYS A 4 -16.47 22.68 30.99
CA LYS A 4 -17.79 22.90 31.61
C LYS A 4 -18.85 23.31 30.58
N ASP A 5 -18.47 24.15 29.62
CA ASP A 5 -19.40 24.64 28.60
C ASP A 5 -19.87 23.51 27.68
N ILE A 6 -18.95 22.64 27.22
CA ILE A 6 -19.28 21.43 26.44
C ILE A 6 -20.23 20.51 27.22
N LYS A 7 -19.99 20.34 28.52
CA LYS A 7 -20.88 19.53 29.38
C LYS A 7 -22.30 20.11 29.41
N ASN A 8 -22.45 21.42 29.48
CA ASN A 8 -23.76 22.08 29.46
C ASN A 8 -24.44 21.91 28.10
N GLU A 9 -23.70 22.10 27.00
CA GLU A 9 -24.23 21.91 25.64
C GLU A 9 -24.73 20.48 25.40
N ILE A 10 -24.02 19.47 25.91
CA ILE A 10 -24.46 18.06 25.84
C ILE A 10 -25.81 17.88 26.54
N TYR A 11 -26.01 18.48 27.70
CA TYR A 11 -27.27 18.37 28.43
C TYR A 11 -28.39 19.17 27.77
N GLU A 12 -28.12 20.35 27.22
CA GLU A 12 -29.12 21.09 26.44
C GLU A 12 -29.56 20.34 25.18
N ALA A 13 -28.63 19.63 24.52
CA ALA A 13 -28.95 18.78 23.38
C ALA A 13 -29.77 17.55 23.79
N LEU A 14 -29.45 16.96 24.95
CA LEU A 14 -30.22 15.85 25.52
C LEU A 14 -31.66 16.29 25.85
N ASP A 15 -31.85 17.45 26.47
CA ASP A 15 -33.19 18.00 26.78
C ASP A 15 -34.02 18.24 25.51
N LYS A 16 -33.37 18.64 24.40
CA LYS A 16 -34.03 18.77 23.09
C LYS A 16 -34.43 17.42 22.53
N LEU A 17 -33.57 16.40 22.66
CA LEU A 17 -33.86 15.04 22.23
C LEU A 17 -35.06 14.47 23.01
N GLU A 18 -35.06 14.58 24.33
CA GLU A 18 -36.16 14.13 25.20
C GLU A 18 -37.52 14.72 24.76
N LYS A 19 -37.57 16.01 24.45
CA LYS A 19 -38.78 16.68 23.95
C LYS A 19 -39.21 16.20 22.58
N ALA A 20 -38.27 15.90 21.69
CA ALA A 20 -38.56 15.47 20.32
C ALA A 20 -39.13 14.06 20.25
N VAL A 21 -38.69 13.18 21.15
CA VAL A 21 -39.07 11.76 21.18
C VAL A 21 -40.11 11.44 22.27
N GLU A 22 -40.49 12.43 23.06
CA GLU A 22 -41.46 12.35 24.17
C GLU A 22 -41.09 11.28 25.21
N LYS A 23 -39.79 11.09 25.48
CA LYS A 23 -39.24 10.17 26.49
C LYS A 23 -38.24 10.92 27.39
N THR A 24 -38.05 10.45 28.62
CA THR A 24 -37.15 11.10 29.58
C THR A 24 -35.98 10.18 29.96
N PHE A 25 -34.77 10.71 29.94
CA PHE A 25 -33.52 9.99 30.18
C PHE A 25 -33.40 9.62 31.66
N GLY A 26 -33.50 8.32 31.94
CA GLY A 26 -33.52 7.78 33.29
C GLY A 26 -34.90 7.66 33.95
N ASP A 27 -35.99 7.91 33.23
CA ASP A 27 -37.34 7.75 33.77
C ASP A 27 -37.75 6.27 33.90
N GLU A 28 -38.47 5.93 34.96
CA GLU A 28 -38.91 4.56 35.23
C GLU A 28 -40.12 4.14 34.39
N ASN A 29 -40.90 5.09 33.87
CA ASN A 29 -42.17 4.77 33.21
C ASN A 29 -42.09 4.90 31.69
N ASN A 30 -41.29 5.84 31.18
CA ASN A 30 -41.07 6.07 29.76
C ASN A 30 -39.60 6.44 29.47
N PRO A 31 -38.67 5.48 29.63
CA PRO A 31 -37.24 5.73 29.54
C PRO A 31 -36.80 6.08 28.13
N LEU A 32 -36.02 7.15 28.01
CA LEU A 32 -35.13 7.37 26.88
C LEU A 32 -33.85 6.57 27.12
N LEU A 33 -33.53 5.65 26.21
CA LEU A 33 -32.21 5.04 26.10
C LEU A 33 -31.51 5.62 24.87
N VAL A 34 -30.18 5.79 24.95
CA VAL A 34 -29.38 6.33 23.85
C VAL A 34 -28.25 5.37 23.46
N SER A 35 -27.83 5.44 22.19
CA SER A 35 -26.53 4.93 21.76
C SER A 35 -25.51 6.05 21.73
N VAL A 36 -24.27 5.72 22.06
CA VAL A 36 -23.11 6.59 21.93
C VAL A 36 -22.15 5.95 20.93
N ARG A 37 -22.00 6.59 19.78
CA ARG A 37 -21.17 6.13 18.66
C ARG A 37 -20.06 7.13 18.38
N SER A 38 -18.87 6.64 18.12
CA SER A 38 -17.76 7.43 17.61
C SER A 38 -17.97 7.80 16.13
N GLY A 39 -17.43 8.95 15.69
CA GLY A 39 -17.58 9.42 14.32
C GLY A 39 -16.43 10.33 13.89
N ALA A 40 -15.39 9.77 13.28
CA ALA A 40 -14.31 10.56 12.70
C ALA A 40 -14.70 11.12 11.33
N ARG A 41 -13.98 12.16 10.86
CA ARG A 41 -14.19 12.78 9.54
C ARG A 41 -14.13 11.77 8.38
N VAL A 42 -13.30 10.75 8.53
CA VAL A 42 -13.18 9.63 7.59
C VAL A 42 -13.54 8.33 8.30
N SER A 43 -14.11 7.40 7.55
CA SER A 43 -14.54 6.11 8.08
C SER A 43 -13.35 5.30 8.59
N MET A 44 -13.40 4.88 9.86
CA MET A 44 -12.44 3.97 10.50
C MET A 44 -13.17 2.72 11.04
N PRO A 45 -13.58 1.78 10.17
CA PRO A 45 -14.42 0.65 10.56
C PRO A 45 -13.76 -0.23 11.61
N GLY A 46 -14.49 -0.56 12.68
CA GLY A 46 -14.03 -1.47 13.74
C GLY A 46 -12.90 -0.94 14.64
N MET A 47 -12.49 0.32 14.48
CA MET A 47 -11.37 0.90 15.25
C MET A 47 -11.82 1.61 16.54
N MET A 48 -13.07 2.09 16.55
CA MET A 48 -13.64 2.87 17.62
C MET A 48 -14.92 2.22 18.13
N ASP A 49 -15.18 2.39 19.41
CA ASP A 49 -16.21 1.63 20.11
C ASP A 49 -17.59 2.28 20.00
N THR A 50 -18.63 1.46 20.18
CA THR A 50 -20.04 1.86 20.24
C THR A 50 -20.63 1.35 21.54
N ILE A 51 -21.48 2.16 22.17
CA ILE A 51 -22.18 1.80 23.41
C ILE A 51 -23.68 1.90 23.12
N LEU A 52 -24.41 0.81 23.33
CA LEU A 52 -25.85 0.73 23.15
C LEU A 52 -26.57 0.71 24.50
N ASN A 53 -27.87 1.00 24.50
CA ASN A 53 -28.75 0.93 25.67
C ASN A 53 -28.33 1.86 26.85
N LEU A 54 -27.56 2.91 26.58
CA LEU A 54 -27.08 3.82 27.63
C LEU A 54 -28.26 4.55 28.26
N GLY A 55 -28.26 4.59 29.59
CA GLY A 55 -29.33 5.15 30.42
C GLY A 55 -30.13 4.09 31.18
N ILE A 56 -29.89 2.81 30.90
CA ILE A 56 -30.50 1.72 31.66
C ILE A 56 -29.84 1.55 33.03
N ASN A 57 -30.66 1.30 34.04
CA ASN A 57 -30.29 1.08 35.43
C ASN A 57 -31.34 0.17 36.10
N ASP A 58 -31.21 -0.07 37.41
CA ASP A 58 -32.09 -0.98 38.14
C ASP A 58 -33.57 -0.60 38.13
N THR A 59 -33.90 0.69 38.05
CA THR A 59 -35.30 1.13 38.00
C THR A 59 -35.82 1.17 36.56
N VAL A 60 -35.00 1.68 35.64
CA VAL A 60 -35.33 1.80 34.20
C VAL A 60 -35.56 0.43 33.56
N VAL A 61 -34.81 -0.61 33.95
CA VAL A 61 -34.99 -1.96 33.39
C VAL A 61 -36.36 -2.56 33.73
N GLU A 62 -36.88 -2.30 34.94
CA GLU A 62 -38.23 -2.72 35.34
C GLU A 62 -39.30 -1.97 34.54
N GLY A 63 -39.09 -0.66 34.33
CA GLY A 63 -39.89 0.16 33.44
C GLY A 63 -39.97 -0.37 32.01
N LEU A 64 -38.80 -0.66 31.45
CA LEU A 64 -38.66 -1.22 30.12
C LEU A 64 -39.33 -2.61 30.02
N ALA A 65 -39.20 -3.45 31.04
CA ALA A 65 -39.88 -4.75 31.09
C ALA A 65 -41.41 -4.59 31.05
N ARG A 66 -41.97 -3.64 31.80
CA ARG A 66 -43.43 -3.35 31.81
C ARG A 66 -43.92 -2.79 30.48
N LEU A 67 -43.22 -1.80 29.92
CA LEU A 67 -43.60 -1.15 28.66
C LEU A 67 -43.62 -2.09 27.46
N THR A 68 -42.70 -3.06 27.47
CA THR A 68 -42.52 -3.97 26.33
C THR A 68 -43.29 -5.28 26.50
N GLY A 69 -43.80 -5.56 27.70
CA GLY A 69 -44.37 -6.87 28.03
C GLY A 69 -43.36 -8.01 27.91
N ASN A 70 -42.06 -7.69 27.85
CA ASN A 70 -40.99 -8.64 27.56
C ASN A 70 -39.83 -8.44 28.55
N PRO A 71 -39.95 -8.99 29.78
CA PRO A 71 -38.92 -8.84 30.81
C PRO A 71 -37.58 -9.43 30.37
N ARG A 72 -37.58 -10.52 29.60
CA ARG A 72 -36.35 -11.12 29.07
C ARG A 72 -35.58 -10.12 28.22
N PHE A 73 -36.25 -9.40 27.31
CA PHE A 73 -35.62 -8.36 26.49
C PHE A 73 -34.99 -7.23 27.33
N ALA A 74 -35.71 -6.75 28.35
CA ALA A 74 -35.23 -5.65 29.18
C ALA A 74 -33.95 -6.02 29.94
N TYR A 75 -33.92 -7.18 30.61
CA TYR A 75 -32.72 -7.63 31.32
C TYR A 75 -31.59 -8.07 30.37
N ASP A 76 -31.91 -8.59 29.18
CA ASP A 76 -30.90 -8.88 28.16
C ASP A 76 -30.21 -7.59 27.68
N SER A 77 -31.00 -6.53 27.48
CA SER A 77 -30.47 -5.21 27.14
C SER A 77 -29.61 -4.63 28.27
N TYR A 78 -30.00 -4.86 29.54
CA TYR A 78 -29.26 -4.38 30.69
C TYR A 78 -27.92 -5.12 30.89
N ARG A 79 -27.91 -6.46 30.81
CA ARG A 79 -26.64 -7.21 30.93
C ARG A 79 -25.67 -6.87 29.81
N ARG A 80 -26.16 -6.68 28.58
CA ARG A 80 -25.33 -6.21 27.44
C ARG A 80 -24.76 -4.82 27.72
N PHE A 81 -25.59 -3.88 28.21
CA PHE A 81 -25.11 -2.55 28.56
C PHE A 81 -24.00 -2.60 29.61
N ILE A 82 -24.17 -3.38 30.69
CA ILE A 82 -23.15 -3.47 31.74
C ILE A 82 -21.84 -4.00 31.17
N GLN A 83 -21.88 -5.07 30.37
CA GLN A 83 -20.69 -5.64 29.73
C GLN A 83 -20.02 -4.61 28.80
N MET A 84 -20.77 -4.03 27.86
CA MET A 84 -20.24 -3.06 26.89
C MET A 84 -19.67 -1.82 27.58
N PHE A 85 -20.37 -1.25 28.55
CA PHE A 85 -19.90 -0.09 29.30
C PHE A 85 -18.64 -0.43 30.11
N SER A 86 -18.60 -1.60 30.74
CA SER A 86 -17.46 -2.04 31.54
C SER A 86 -16.21 -2.27 30.70
N ASP A 87 -16.36 -2.86 29.53
CA ASP A 87 -15.27 -3.10 28.58
C ASP A 87 -14.79 -1.79 27.94
N VAL A 88 -15.69 -1.10 27.23
CA VAL A 88 -15.34 0.07 26.42
C VAL A 88 -14.99 1.29 27.27
N VAL A 89 -15.80 1.60 28.29
CA VAL A 89 -15.66 2.84 29.05
C VAL A 89 -14.66 2.69 30.18
N MET A 90 -14.71 1.55 30.87
CA MET A 90 -13.95 1.30 32.09
C MET A 90 -12.73 0.40 31.87
N GLY A 91 -12.59 -0.28 30.73
CA GLY A 91 -11.42 -1.10 30.41
C GLY A 91 -11.35 -2.42 31.20
N ILE A 92 -12.48 -3.09 31.40
CA ILE A 92 -12.55 -4.43 31.99
C ILE A 92 -12.68 -5.45 30.86
N GLU A 93 -11.78 -6.43 30.79
CA GLU A 93 -11.76 -7.44 29.73
C GLU A 93 -13.09 -8.17 29.56
N LYS A 94 -13.63 -8.17 28.33
CA LYS A 94 -14.87 -8.84 27.94
C LYS A 94 -14.92 -10.32 28.37
N ASP A 95 -13.79 -11.04 28.30
CA ASP A 95 -13.69 -12.47 28.64
C ASP A 95 -14.11 -12.78 30.08
N LYS A 96 -13.95 -11.83 31.01
CA LYS A 96 -14.40 -12.02 32.41
C LYS A 96 -15.94 -12.08 32.50
N PHE A 97 -16.63 -11.30 31.68
CA PHE A 97 -18.09 -11.31 31.60
C PHE A 97 -18.62 -12.55 30.88
N GLU A 98 -17.97 -12.96 29.78
CA GLU A 98 -18.36 -14.18 29.04
C GLU A 98 -18.28 -15.43 29.93
N LYS A 99 -17.25 -15.56 30.77
CA LYS A 99 -17.14 -16.65 31.75
C LYS A 99 -18.34 -16.71 32.70
N ILE A 100 -18.77 -15.56 33.22
CA ILE A 100 -19.94 -15.48 34.10
C ILE A 100 -21.22 -15.90 33.36
N LEU A 101 -21.37 -15.47 32.10
CA LEU A 101 -22.52 -15.83 31.27
C LEU A 101 -22.54 -17.33 30.97
N ASP A 102 -21.38 -17.92 30.64
CA ASP A 102 -21.21 -19.35 30.39
C ASP A 102 -21.51 -20.18 31.64
N GLU A 103 -21.04 -19.78 32.82
CA GLU A 103 -21.37 -20.43 34.09
C GLU A 103 -22.88 -20.50 34.33
N VAL A 104 -23.59 -19.40 34.07
CA VAL A 104 -25.05 -19.35 34.25
C VAL A 104 -25.77 -20.19 33.18
N LYS A 105 -25.26 -20.23 31.95
CA LYS A 105 -25.78 -21.11 30.89
C LYS A 105 -25.62 -22.59 31.25
N GLU A 106 -24.43 -22.99 31.69
CA GLU A 106 -24.16 -24.36 32.13
C GLU A 106 -25.06 -24.76 33.30
N LYS A 107 -25.20 -23.87 34.30
CA LYS A 107 -26.07 -24.09 35.46
C LYS A 107 -27.56 -24.23 35.08
N SER A 108 -27.98 -23.59 33.99
CA SER A 108 -29.38 -23.59 33.52
C SER A 108 -29.65 -24.59 32.40
N ASN A 109 -28.68 -25.41 31.97
CA ASN A 109 -28.75 -26.28 30.79
C ASN A 109 -29.16 -25.53 29.50
N ALA A 110 -28.86 -24.24 29.42
CA ALA A 110 -29.08 -23.43 28.22
C ALA A 110 -27.97 -23.68 27.20
N ARG A 111 -28.33 -23.89 25.93
CA ARG A 111 -27.35 -24.12 24.85
C ARG A 111 -26.92 -22.82 24.18
N TYR A 112 -27.83 -21.85 24.12
CA TYR A 112 -27.62 -20.53 23.55
C TYR A 112 -28.03 -19.44 24.53
N ASP A 113 -27.47 -18.23 24.41
CA ASP A 113 -27.86 -17.05 25.21
C ASP A 113 -29.37 -16.72 25.08
N ALA A 114 -29.97 -17.09 23.96
CA ALA A 114 -31.40 -16.94 23.71
C ALA A 114 -32.27 -17.84 24.61
N ASP A 115 -31.71 -18.95 25.11
CA ASP A 115 -32.40 -19.91 25.98
C ASP A 115 -32.47 -19.42 27.44
N LEU A 116 -31.71 -18.38 27.80
CA LEU A 116 -31.71 -17.81 29.15
C LEU A 116 -33.02 -17.08 29.45
N THR A 117 -33.64 -17.46 30.57
CA THR A 117 -34.86 -16.82 31.07
C THR A 117 -34.56 -15.45 31.67
N ALA A 118 -35.61 -14.64 31.88
CA ALA A 118 -35.46 -13.34 32.55
C ALA A 118 -34.81 -13.46 33.93
N ASP A 119 -35.14 -14.52 34.71
CA ASP A 119 -34.55 -14.74 36.03
C ASP A 119 -33.07 -15.11 35.96
N ASN A 120 -32.67 -15.89 34.95
CA ASN A 120 -31.24 -16.16 34.71
C ASN A 120 -30.49 -14.88 34.37
N LEU A 121 -31.09 -14.00 33.55
CA LEU A 121 -30.47 -12.72 33.18
C LEU A 121 -30.35 -11.78 34.40
N LYS A 122 -31.30 -11.80 35.34
CA LYS A 122 -31.15 -11.08 36.62
C LYS A 122 -29.97 -11.61 37.44
N GLU A 123 -29.76 -12.93 37.49
CA GLU A 123 -28.60 -13.56 38.14
C GLU A 123 -27.29 -13.07 37.48
N VAL A 124 -27.22 -13.06 36.15
CA VAL A 124 -26.06 -12.56 35.39
C VAL A 124 -25.78 -11.09 35.71
N ILE A 125 -26.80 -10.24 35.74
CA ILE A 125 -26.65 -8.81 36.06
C ILE A 125 -26.07 -8.60 37.45
N GLY A 126 -26.53 -9.37 38.44
CA GLY A 126 -25.99 -9.34 39.80
C GLY A 126 -24.48 -9.63 39.80
N LYS A 127 -24.09 -10.76 39.20
CA LYS A 127 -22.68 -11.16 39.08
C LYS A 127 -21.84 -10.17 38.27
N TYR A 128 -22.39 -9.56 37.21
CA TYR A 128 -21.69 -8.55 36.42
C TYR A 128 -21.38 -7.28 37.24
N LYS A 129 -22.29 -6.86 38.11
CA LYS A 129 -22.07 -5.72 39.00
C LYS A 129 -21.07 -6.03 40.11
N GLU A 130 -21.08 -7.25 40.63
CA GLU A 130 -20.07 -7.72 41.57
C GLU A 130 -18.68 -7.69 40.94
N LEU A 131 -18.52 -8.29 39.75
CA LEU A 131 -17.27 -8.24 38.99
C LEU A 131 -16.81 -6.79 38.72
N PHE A 132 -17.73 -5.91 38.33
CA PHE A 132 -17.41 -4.50 38.11
C PHE A 132 -16.85 -3.84 39.39
N LYS A 133 -17.50 -4.09 40.52
CA LYS A 133 -17.11 -3.53 41.82
C LYS A 133 -15.76 -4.07 42.27
N GLU A 134 -15.48 -5.35 42.04
CA GLU A 134 -14.18 -5.96 42.33
C GLU A 134 -13.06 -5.34 41.50
N GLU A 135 -13.27 -5.12 40.20
CA GLU A 135 -12.25 -4.60 39.29
C GLU A 135 -12.02 -3.09 39.41
N LYS A 136 -13.03 -2.30 39.80
CA LYS A 136 -12.94 -0.82 39.85
C LYS A 136 -12.97 -0.23 41.25
N GLY A 137 -13.40 -0.99 42.24
CA GLY A 137 -13.51 -0.54 43.64
C GLY A 137 -14.71 0.36 43.93
N PHE A 138 -15.65 0.53 42.99
CA PHE A 138 -16.90 1.29 43.17
C PHE A 138 -18.06 0.64 42.41
N ASP A 139 -19.29 0.97 42.81
CA ASP A 139 -20.50 0.37 42.22
C ASP A 139 -20.77 0.83 40.78
N PHE A 140 -21.38 -0.03 39.97
CA PHE A 140 -21.76 0.31 38.60
C PHE A 140 -22.67 1.55 38.57
N PRO A 141 -22.37 2.57 37.73
CA PRO A 141 -23.06 3.85 37.77
C PRO A 141 -24.55 3.70 37.46
N GLN A 142 -25.40 4.06 38.42
CA GLN A 142 -26.86 4.03 38.26
C GLN A 142 -27.41 5.33 37.67
N ASP A 143 -26.69 6.45 37.78
CA ASP A 143 -27.08 7.75 37.20
C ASP A 143 -26.78 7.76 35.68
N PRO A 144 -27.81 7.86 34.82
CA PRO A 144 -27.67 7.94 33.37
C PRO A 144 -26.77 9.09 32.90
N LYS A 145 -26.78 10.24 33.58
CA LYS A 145 -25.96 11.40 33.21
C LYS A 145 -24.48 11.15 33.49
N VAL A 146 -24.16 10.35 34.50
CA VAL A 146 -22.79 9.89 34.76
C VAL A 146 -22.37 8.88 33.68
N GLN A 147 -23.24 7.92 33.35
CA GLN A 147 -22.99 6.97 32.27
C GLN A 147 -22.67 7.69 30.95
N LEU A 148 -23.49 8.67 30.56
CA LEU A 148 -23.30 9.44 29.33
C LEU A 148 -21.96 10.18 29.30
N MET A 149 -21.61 10.84 30.41
CA MET A 149 -20.38 11.62 30.48
C MET A 149 -19.13 10.73 30.43
N GLU A 150 -19.16 9.56 31.06
CA GLU A 150 -18.06 8.60 30.97
C GLU A 150 -17.94 7.99 29.57
N ALA A 151 -19.07 7.70 28.91
CA ALA A 151 -19.08 7.24 27.52
C ALA A 151 -18.47 8.29 26.56
N VAL A 152 -18.82 9.57 26.69
CA VAL A 152 -18.22 10.66 25.90
C VAL A 152 -16.71 10.73 26.10
N LYS A 153 -16.24 10.67 27.36
CA LYS A 153 -14.80 10.65 27.66
C LYS A 153 -14.11 9.44 27.05
N ALA A 154 -14.74 8.26 27.07
CA ALA A 154 -14.19 7.04 26.50
C ALA A 154 -14.01 7.15 24.99
N VAL A 155 -14.99 7.71 24.27
CA VAL A 155 -14.87 7.92 22.82
C VAL A 155 -13.66 8.82 22.50
N PHE A 156 -13.48 9.93 23.22
CA PHE A 156 -12.30 10.77 23.02
C PHE A 156 -10.99 10.05 23.35
N ARG A 157 -10.95 9.25 24.43
CA ARG A 157 -9.77 8.41 24.74
C ARG A 157 -9.47 7.39 23.64
N SER A 158 -10.50 6.84 23.00
CA SER A 158 -10.34 5.84 21.93
C SER A 158 -9.61 6.38 20.70
N TRP A 159 -9.61 7.70 20.47
CA TRP A 159 -8.86 8.31 19.37
C TRP A 159 -7.35 8.11 19.51
N ASP A 160 -6.82 8.07 20.72
CA ASP A 160 -5.39 7.86 20.99
C ASP A 160 -5.04 6.43 21.41
N ASN A 161 -5.93 5.46 21.17
CA ASN A 161 -5.58 4.07 21.42
C ASN A 161 -4.54 3.55 20.40
N PRO A 162 -3.74 2.52 20.74
CA PRO A 162 -2.70 2.01 19.85
C PRO A 162 -3.21 1.57 18.47
N ARG A 163 -4.39 0.91 18.43
CA ARG A 163 -4.98 0.43 17.17
C ARG A 163 -5.39 1.58 16.23
N ALA A 164 -5.95 2.66 16.74
CA ALA A 164 -6.34 3.83 15.96
C ALA A 164 -5.13 4.59 15.44
N ILE A 165 -4.07 4.73 16.25
CA ILE A 165 -2.80 5.35 15.82
C ILE A 165 -2.21 4.58 14.63
N VAL A 166 -2.12 3.24 14.73
CA VAL A 166 -1.62 2.40 13.64
C VAL A 166 -2.52 2.49 12.41
N TYR A 167 -3.85 2.41 12.58
CA TYR A 167 -4.80 2.50 11.47
C TYR A 167 -4.68 3.84 10.74
N ARG A 168 -4.60 4.94 11.48
CA ARG A 168 -4.43 6.29 10.91
C ARG A 168 -3.16 6.41 10.09
N ARG A 169 -2.04 5.88 10.57
CA ARG A 169 -0.78 5.84 9.82
C ARG A 169 -0.92 5.06 8.52
N LEU A 170 -1.51 3.87 8.56
CA LEU A 170 -1.68 3.01 7.38
C LEU A 170 -2.63 3.62 6.33
N ASN A 171 -3.53 4.51 6.75
CA ASN A 171 -4.53 5.14 5.89
C ASN A 171 -4.31 6.65 5.70
N ASP A 172 -3.13 7.17 6.04
CA ASP A 172 -2.76 8.59 5.89
C ASP A 172 -3.76 9.57 6.56
N ILE A 173 -4.28 9.23 7.75
CA ILE A 173 -5.24 10.05 8.50
C ILE A 173 -4.51 10.90 9.55
N PRO A 174 -4.58 12.24 9.48
CA PRO A 174 -3.94 13.12 10.46
C PRO A 174 -4.45 12.91 11.89
N SER A 175 -3.55 13.06 12.87
CA SER A 175 -3.88 12.83 14.28
C SER A 175 -4.67 13.99 14.93
N ASP A 176 -4.56 15.19 14.37
CA ASP A 176 -5.17 16.44 14.85
C ASP A 176 -6.67 16.56 14.53
N TRP A 177 -7.20 15.75 13.62
CA TRP A 177 -8.62 15.78 13.23
C TRP A 177 -9.57 15.46 14.38
N GLY A 178 -9.15 14.62 15.33
CA GLY A 178 -10.00 14.13 16.41
C GLY A 178 -11.17 13.24 15.94
N THR A 179 -12.09 12.97 16.85
CA THR A 179 -13.32 12.19 16.60
C THR A 179 -14.53 12.87 17.20
N ALA A 180 -15.68 12.79 16.54
CA ALA A 180 -16.95 13.24 17.10
C ALA A 180 -17.62 12.14 17.93
N VAL A 181 -18.58 12.55 18.77
CA VAL A 181 -19.43 11.66 19.55
C VAL A 181 -20.87 11.87 19.14
N ASN A 182 -21.49 10.84 18.55
CA ASN A 182 -22.89 10.84 18.15
C ASN A 182 -23.71 10.21 19.28
N VAL A 183 -24.65 10.98 19.84
CA VAL A 183 -25.62 10.50 20.83
C VAL A 183 -26.98 10.43 20.15
N GLN A 184 -27.55 9.25 20.04
CA GLN A 184 -28.77 8.98 19.27
C GLN A 184 -29.77 8.17 20.08
N GLU A 185 -31.07 8.43 19.94
CA GLU A 185 -32.13 7.59 20.53
C GLU A 185 -31.94 6.11 20.14
N MET A 186 -32.14 5.21 21.10
CA MET A 186 -32.20 3.77 20.84
C MET A 186 -33.50 3.39 20.15
N VAL A 187 -33.36 2.56 19.12
CA VAL A 187 -34.43 1.75 18.54
C VAL A 187 -34.06 0.28 18.65
N PHE A 188 -35.06 -0.58 18.86
CA PHE A 188 -34.87 -1.96 19.27
C PHE A 188 -35.34 -2.94 18.19
N GLY A 189 -34.39 -3.69 17.61
CA GLY A 189 -34.68 -4.79 16.70
C GLY A 189 -35.07 -6.09 17.39
N ASN A 190 -35.06 -6.13 18.73
CA ASN A 190 -35.24 -7.32 19.58
C ASN A 190 -36.47 -7.25 20.51
N MET A 191 -37.49 -6.46 20.14
CA MET A 191 -38.74 -6.38 20.93
C MET A 191 -39.70 -7.56 20.66
N GLY A 192 -39.48 -8.30 19.58
CA GLY A 192 -40.37 -9.36 19.13
C GLY A 192 -40.09 -9.76 17.68
N ASN A 193 -40.93 -10.63 17.12
CA ASN A 193 -40.76 -11.18 15.77
C ASN A 193 -41.16 -10.20 14.65
N ASP A 194 -41.75 -9.05 14.99
CA ASP A 194 -42.06 -7.93 14.09
C ASP A 194 -40.95 -6.85 14.10
N SER A 195 -39.86 -7.12 14.81
CA SER A 195 -38.71 -6.24 14.97
C SER A 195 -37.45 -6.95 14.45
N GLY A 196 -36.47 -6.21 13.96
CA GLY A 196 -35.24 -6.76 13.40
C GLY A 196 -34.19 -5.70 13.13
N THR A 197 -33.03 -6.10 12.66
CA THR A 197 -31.92 -5.19 12.34
C THR A 197 -31.07 -5.79 11.23
N GLY A 198 -30.44 -4.95 10.42
CA GLY A 198 -29.62 -5.42 9.30
C GLY A 198 -28.64 -4.39 8.78
N VAL A 199 -27.75 -4.88 7.93
CA VAL A 199 -26.73 -4.12 7.22
C VAL A 199 -26.84 -4.44 5.75
N ALA A 200 -26.91 -3.44 4.89
CA ALA A 200 -26.96 -3.65 3.45
C ALA A 200 -26.24 -2.58 2.65
N PHE A 201 -25.86 -2.97 1.44
CA PHE A 201 -25.18 -2.17 0.45
C PHE A 201 -26.09 -2.00 -0.77
N THR A 202 -26.13 -0.80 -1.36
CA THR A 202 -26.95 -0.52 -2.56
C THR A 202 -26.48 -1.31 -3.78
N ARG A 203 -25.20 -1.69 -3.81
CA ARG A 203 -24.58 -2.56 -4.82
C ARG A 203 -23.67 -3.57 -4.12
N ASN A 204 -23.34 -4.67 -4.78
CA ASN A 204 -22.45 -5.68 -4.22
C ASN A 204 -21.03 -5.10 -4.00
N PRO A 205 -20.52 -5.05 -2.76
CA PRO A 205 -19.21 -4.45 -2.46
C PRO A 205 -18.01 -5.28 -2.95
N ALA A 206 -18.23 -6.53 -3.36
CA ALA A 206 -17.21 -7.43 -3.88
C ALA A 206 -17.14 -7.45 -5.41
N THR A 207 -18.29 -7.46 -6.10
CA THR A 207 -18.37 -7.59 -7.56
C THR A 207 -18.74 -6.28 -8.27
N GLY A 208 -19.27 -5.30 -7.55
CA GLY A 208 -19.81 -4.05 -8.10
C GLY A 208 -21.18 -4.17 -8.75
N GLU A 209 -21.78 -5.37 -8.78
CA GLU A 209 -23.09 -5.60 -9.37
C GLU A 209 -24.17 -4.73 -8.72
N LYS A 210 -25.00 -4.07 -9.55
CA LYS A 210 -26.14 -3.26 -9.10
C LYS A 210 -27.29 -4.14 -8.60
N LYS A 211 -27.11 -4.72 -7.42
CA LYS A 211 -28.10 -5.46 -6.66
C LYS A 211 -27.94 -5.12 -5.17
N LEU A 212 -29.06 -4.93 -4.48
CA LEU A 212 -29.07 -4.77 -3.02
C LEU A 212 -28.43 -6.02 -2.39
N TYR A 213 -27.38 -5.81 -1.62
CA TYR A 213 -26.58 -6.88 -1.03
C TYR A 213 -26.49 -6.66 0.47
N GLY A 214 -26.91 -7.62 1.28
CA GLY A 214 -26.88 -7.42 2.73
C GLY A 214 -27.50 -8.57 3.49
N GLU A 215 -27.46 -8.43 4.80
CA GLU A 215 -27.91 -9.42 5.75
C GLU A 215 -28.75 -8.76 6.86
N PHE A 216 -29.70 -9.50 7.42
CA PHE A 216 -30.53 -9.05 8.52
C PHE A 216 -30.87 -10.19 9.49
N LEU A 217 -31.33 -9.83 10.68
CA LEU A 217 -31.85 -10.75 11.68
C LEU A 217 -33.13 -10.20 12.29
N MET A 218 -34.18 -11.02 12.35
CA MET A 218 -35.38 -10.73 13.14
C MET A 218 -35.14 -11.04 14.62
N ASN A 219 -35.76 -10.22 15.47
CA ASN A 219 -35.70 -10.28 16.92
C ASN A 219 -34.24 -10.31 17.43
N ALA A 220 -33.45 -9.29 17.05
CA ALA A 220 -32.01 -9.19 17.28
C ALA A 220 -31.53 -7.74 17.41
N GLN A 221 -30.34 -7.52 17.97
CA GLN A 221 -29.63 -6.23 17.91
C GLN A 221 -28.46 -6.28 16.92
N GLY A 222 -27.98 -5.11 16.49
CA GLY A 222 -26.90 -5.03 15.49
C GLY A 222 -25.63 -5.79 15.88
N GLU A 223 -25.36 -5.90 17.19
CA GLU A 223 -24.27 -6.74 17.71
C GLU A 223 -24.41 -8.21 17.30
N ASP A 224 -25.62 -8.76 17.27
CA ASP A 224 -25.85 -10.17 16.91
C ASP A 224 -25.56 -10.43 15.43
N VAL A 225 -25.78 -9.43 14.56
CA VAL A 225 -25.44 -9.48 13.13
C VAL A 225 -23.92 -9.45 12.95
N VAL A 226 -23.20 -8.61 13.71
CA VAL A 226 -21.74 -8.46 13.61
C VAL A 226 -20.99 -9.62 14.27
N ALA A 227 -21.49 -10.12 15.40
CA ALA A 227 -20.85 -11.19 16.17
C ALA A 227 -21.03 -12.58 15.54
N GLY A 228 -22.00 -12.75 14.63
CA GLY A 228 -22.22 -14.02 13.91
C GLY A 228 -22.69 -15.17 14.80
N ILE A 229 -23.18 -14.89 16.02
CA ILE A 229 -23.70 -15.89 16.97
C ILE A 229 -24.95 -16.57 16.39
N ARG A 230 -25.76 -15.81 15.65
CA ARG A 230 -26.87 -16.31 14.84
C ARG A 230 -26.52 -16.10 13.37
N THR A 231 -26.79 -17.11 12.54
CA THR A 231 -26.59 -17.01 11.09
C THR A 231 -27.53 -15.94 10.52
N PRO A 232 -27.01 -14.83 9.95
CA PRO A 232 -27.83 -13.80 9.35
C PRO A 232 -28.55 -14.30 8.09
N GLU A 233 -29.71 -13.72 7.81
CA GLU A 233 -30.51 -14.04 6.61
C GLU A 233 -30.20 -13.03 5.50
N PRO A 234 -30.16 -13.44 4.21
CA PRO A 234 -29.98 -12.51 3.10
C PRO A 234 -31.12 -11.50 3.01
N ILE A 235 -30.82 -10.23 2.72
CA ILE A 235 -31.80 -9.13 2.67
C ILE A 235 -33.00 -9.39 1.74
N ASP A 236 -32.84 -10.22 0.70
CA ASP A 236 -33.91 -10.62 -0.20
C ASP A 236 -35.07 -11.32 0.54
N LEU A 237 -34.79 -12.04 1.63
CA LEU A 237 -35.80 -12.75 2.42
C LEU A 237 -36.71 -11.79 3.22
N LEU A 238 -36.25 -10.56 3.51
CA LEU A 238 -37.06 -9.54 4.17
C LEU A 238 -38.29 -9.17 3.32
N LYS A 239 -38.19 -9.31 1.98
CA LYS A 239 -39.31 -9.13 1.06
C LYS A 239 -40.44 -10.11 1.31
N GLU A 240 -40.13 -11.33 1.76
CA GLU A 240 -41.12 -12.37 2.07
C GLU A 240 -41.72 -12.16 3.47
N ILE A 241 -40.90 -11.75 4.44
CA ILE A 241 -41.31 -11.56 5.85
C ILE A 241 -42.14 -10.29 6.04
N ASN A 242 -41.67 -9.16 5.51
CA ASN A 242 -42.32 -7.87 5.63
C ASN A 242 -42.15 -7.04 4.34
N PRO A 243 -43.01 -7.28 3.32
CA PRO A 243 -42.91 -6.60 2.03
C PRO A 243 -42.96 -5.08 2.13
N ALA A 244 -43.79 -4.54 3.04
CA ALA A 244 -43.95 -3.09 3.22
C ALA A 244 -42.65 -2.42 3.69
N VAL A 245 -41.95 -3.04 4.64
CA VAL A 245 -40.65 -2.54 5.12
C VAL A 245 -39.57 -2.69 4.06
N TYR A 246 -39.53 -3.81 3.34
CA TYR A 246 -38.59 -4.02 2.24
C TYR A 246 -38.77 -2.97 1.11
N ASP A 247 -40.01 -2.69 0.71
CA ASP A 247 -40.32 -1.69 -0.31
C ASP A 247 -39.98 -0.27 0.16
N GLN A 248 -40.12 0.02 1.45
CA GLN A 248 -39.68 1.28 2.03
C GLN A 248 -38.15 1.38 2.04
N PHE A 249 -37.47 0.30 2.43
CA PHE A 249 -36.02 0.23 2.50
C PHE A 249 -35.36 0.39 1.13
N THR A 250 -35.87 -0.29 0.10
CA THR A 250 -35.37 -0.18 -1.28
C THR A 250 -35.51 1.23 -1.84
N LYS A 251 -36.64 1.91 -1.60
CA LYS A 251 -36.82 3.32 -1.98
C LYS A 251 -35.82 4.25 -1.29
N ILE A 252 -35.54 4.01 -0.01
CA ILE A 252 -34.55 4.77 0.75
C ILE A 252 -33.14 4.51 0.20
N ALA A 253 -32.79 3.24 -0.06
CA ALA A 253 -31.52 2.84 -0.65
C ALA A 253 -31.26 3.55 -2.00
N ASP A 254 -32.26 3.57 -2.89
CA ASP A 254 -32.20 4.28 -4.16
C ASP A 254 -32.05 5.80 -3.98
N LEU A 255 -32.76 6.38 -3.01
CA LEU A 255 -32.68 7.81 -2.70
C LEU A 255 -31.27 8.17 -2.19
N LEU A 256 -30.70 7.35 -1.32
CA LEU A 256 -29.37 7.56 -0.75
C LEU A 256 -28.29 7.43 -1.83
N GLU A 257 -28.35 6.41 -2.69
CA GLU A 257 -27.38 6.27 -3.79
C GLU A 257 -27.45 7.46 -4.76
N LYS A 258 -28.65 7.95 -5.09
CA LYS A 258 -28.83 9.14 -5.94
C LYS A 258 -28.35 10.42 -5.26
N HIS A 259 -28.60 10.56 -3.97
CA HIS A 259 -28.22 11.75 -3.21
C HIS A 259 -26.70 11.86 -3.04
N TYR A 260 -26.06 10.79 -2.59
CA TYR A 260 -24.61 10.74 -2.38
C TYR A 260 -23.81 10.45 -3.65
N LYS A 261 -24.50 10.07 -4.73
CA LYS A 261 -23.92 9.71 -6.03
C LYS A 261 -22.83 8.65 -5.90
N ASP A 262 -23.07 7.66 -5.06
CA ASP A 262 -22.14 6.56 -4.78
C ASP A 262 -22.88 5.40 -4.11
N MET A 263 -22.32 4.19 -4.23
CA MET A 263 -22.81 3.03 -3.51
C MET A 263 -22.74 3.27 -1.99
N GLN A 264 -23.86 3.02 -1.31
CA GLN A 264 -24.00 3.24 0.12
C GLN A 264 -23.98 1.93 0.91
N ASP A 265 -23.24 1.93 2.01
CA ASP A 265 -23.33 0.99 3.13
C ASP A 265 -24.28 1.58 4.17
N MET A 266 -25.31 0.81 4.54
CA MET A 266 -26.46 1.26 5.32
C MET A 266 -26.73 0.30 6.48
N GLU A 267 -26.97 0.88 7.66
CA GLU A 267 -27.47 0.16 8.83
C GLU A 267 -28.92 0.56 9.10
N PHE A 268 -29.78 -0.43 9.37
CA PHE A 268 -31.19 -0.19 9.66
C PHE A 268 -31.70 -1.06 10.80
N THR A 269 -32.76 -0.58 11.46
CA THR A 269 -33.52 -1.32 12.47
C THR A 269 -35.00 -1.20 12.19
N ILE A 270 -35.71 -2.30 12.39
CA ILE A 270 -37.16 -2.40 12.34
C ILE A 270 -37.61 -2.54 13.80
N GLU A 271 -38.39 -1.59 14.28
CA GLU A 271 -39.01 -1.67 15.61
C GLU A 271 -40.52 -1.73 15.42
N ARG A 272 -41.13 -2.86 15.76
CA ARG A 272 -42.59 -3.11 15.64
C ARG A 272 -43.15 -2.74 14.26
N GLY A 273 -42.50 -3.24 13.21
CA GLY A 273 -42.86 -2.97 11.82
C GLY A 273 -42.51 -1.58 11.28
N LYS A 274 -41.90 -0.69 12.08
CA LYS A 274 -41.44 0.63 11.61
C LYS A 274 -39.94 0.61 11.32
N LEU A 275 -39.56 1.03 10.11
CA LEU A 275 -38.18 1.12 9.66
C LEU A 275 -37.50 2.39 10.15
N TYR A 276 -36.27 2.25 10.65
CA TYR A 276 -35.38 3.33 11.05
C TYR A 276 -34.02 3.13 10.37
N MET A 277 -33.52 4.18 9.72
CA MET A 277 -32.15 4.22 9.20
C MET A 277 -31.21 4.75 10.28
N LEU A 278 -30.20 3.97 10.62
CA LEU A 278 -29.27 4.32 11.70
C LEU A 278 -28.02 5.00 11.17
N GLN A 279 -27.51 4.51 10.06
CA GLN A 279 -26.25 4.97 9.49
C GLN A 279 -26.28 4.80 7.97
N THR A 280 -25.62 5.71 7.27
CA THR A 280 -25.26 5.55 5.87
C THR A 280 -23.89 6.15 5.63
N ARG A 281 -23.11 5.53 4.73
CA ARG A 281 -21.81 6.01 4.30
C ARG A 281 -21.49 5.44 2.93
N ASN A 282 -20.56 6.07 2.20
CA ASN A 282 -20.03 5.46 0.99
C ASN A 282 -19.40 4.10 1.34
N GLY A 283 -19.91 3.03 0.72
CA GLY A 283 -19.53 1.67 1.09
C GLY A 283 -18.10 1.35 0.67
N LYS A 284 -17.34 0.76 1.59
CA LYS A 284 -16.04 0.14 1.28
C LYS A 284 -16.28 -1.02 0.32
N ARG A 285 -15.36 -1.19 -0.64
CA ARG A 285 -15.53 -2.10 -1.76
C ARG A 285 -14.18 -2.58 -2.27
N THR A 286 -14.18 -3.68 -3.00
CA THR A 286 -12.99 -4.18 -3.70
C THR A 286 -12.61 -3.24 -4.86
N ALA A 287 -11.38 -3.33 -5.34
CA ALA A 287 -10.94 -2.56 -6.49
C ALA A 287 -11.77 -2.85 -7.75
N ALA A 288 -12.10 -4.13 -8.00
CA ALA A 288 -12.98 -4.53 -9.09
C ALA A 288 -14.38 -3.91 -8.96
N ALA A 289 -14.97 -3.94 -7.75
CA ALA A 289 -16.25 -3.30 -7.50
C ALA A 289 -16.18 -1.76 -7.65
N ALA A 290 -15.09 -1.12 -7.24
CA ALA A 290 -14.90 0.31 -7.41
C ALA A 290 -14.90 0.72 -8.88
N LEU A 291 -14.16 -0.01 -9.73
CA LEU A 291 -14.11 0.24 -11.17
C LEU A 291 -15.49 0.07 -11.81
N ARG A 292 -16.15 -1.07 -11.56
CA ARG A 292 -17.48 -1.35 -12.13
C ARG A 292 -18.52 -0.34 -11.69
N ILE A 293 -18.59 -0.03 -10.39
CA ILE A 293 -19.55 0.94 -9.86
C ILE A 293 -19.30 2.33 -10.47
N ALA A 294 -18.04 2.76 -10.60
CA ALA A 294 -17.71 4.04 -11.21
C ALA A 294 -18.17 4.12 -12.67
N VAL A 295 -17.98 3.04 -13.44
CA VAL A 295 -18.43 2.95 -14.84
C VAL A 295 -19.96 2.93 -14.93
N ASP A 296 -20.62 2.11 -14.11
CA ASP A 296 -22.08 2.02 -14.07
C ASP A 296 -22.73 3.35 -13.70
N LEU A 297 -22.21 4.07 -12.69
CA LEU A 297 -22.74 5.37 -12.27
C LEU A 297 -22.64 6.42 -13.39
N VAL A 298 -21.62 6.36 -14.25
CA VAL A 298 -21.50 7.22 -15.44
C VAL A 298 -22.52 6.81 -16.51
N ASN A 299 -22.63 5.50 -16.79
CA ASN A 299 -23.58 4.98 -17.77
C ASN A 299 -25.04 5.26 -17.39
N GLU A 300 -25.33 5.30 -16.09
CA GLU A 300 -26.62 5.66 -15.51
C GLU A 300 -26.86 7.19 -15.47
N GLY A 301 -25.86 8.00 -15.85
CA GLY A 301 -25.94 9.46 -15.86
C GLY A 301 -25.95 10.11 -14.47
N MET A 302 -25.54 9.38 -13.41
CA MET A 302 -25.50 9.92 -12.04
C MET A 302 -24.27 10.80 -11.79
N ILE A 303 -23.15 10.47 -12.42
CA ILE A 303 -21.88 11.19 -12.28
C ILE A 303 -21.20 11.40 -13.63
N THR A 304 -20.32 12.41 -13.71
CA THR A 304 -19.45 12.63 -14.86
C THR A 304 -18.25 11.67 -14.85
N LYS A 305 -17.55 11.55 -15.98
CA LYS A 305 -16.29 10.79 -16.07
C LYS A 305 -15.22 11.33 -15.10
N GLU A 306 -15.13 12.65 -14.94
CA GLU A 306 -14.20 13.28 -14.00
C GLU A 306 -14.57 12.93 -12.55
N GLU A 307 -15.85 12.99 -12.17
CA GLU A 307 -16.33 12.55 -10.85
C GLU A 307 -16.05 11.06 -10.60
N ALA A 308 -16.18 10.21 -11.62
CA ALA A 308 -15.89 8.77 -11.53
C ALA A 308 -14.41 8.51 -11.27
N LEU A 309 -13.51 9.18 -12.00
CA LEU A 309 -12.06 9.09 -11.77
C LEU A 309 -11.69 9.49 -10.34
N MET A 310 -12.34 10.50 -9.78
CA MET A 310 -12.10 10.98 -8.41
C MET A 310 -12.59 10.01 -7.31
N LYS A 311 -13.48 9.07 -7.64
CA LYS A 311 -14.03 8.08 -6.69
C LYS A 311 -13.21 6.79 -6.60
N VAL A 312 -12.35 6.51 -7.59
CA VAL A 312 -11.47 5.34 -7.57
C VAL A 312 -10.18 5.68 -6.84
N ASP A 313 -9.84 4.94 -5.79
CA ASP A 313 -8.57 5.10 -5.10
C ASP A 313 -7.44 4.48 -5.94
N PRO A 314 -6.42 5.25 -6.38
CA PRO A 314 -5.33 4.70 -7.18
C PRO A 314 -4.58 3.56 -6.49
N LYS A 315 -4.45 3.57 -5.15
CA LYS A 315 -3.77 2.49 -4.42
C LYS A 315 -4.50 1.15 -4.55
N GLN A 316 -5.81 1.16 -4.79
CA GLN A 316 -6.59 -0.06 -4.99
C GLN A 316 -6.31 -0.74 -6.33
N LEU A 317 -5.82 0.00 -7.35
CA LEU A 317 -5.52 -0.59 -8.65
C LEU A 317 -4.40 -1.63 -8.56
N ASP A 318 -3.47 -1.49 -7.63
CA ASP A 318 -2.38 -2.45 -7.43
C ASP A 318 -2.90 -3.89 -7.27
N VAL A 319 -3.99 -4.08 -6.52
CA VAL A 319 -4.63 -5.39 -6.30
C VAL A 319 -5.19 -6.01 -7.59
N VAL A 320 -5.57 -5.19 -8.56
CA VAL A 320 -6.12 -5.64 -9.86
C VAL A 320 -5.00 -5.94 -10.86
N LEU A 321 -3.76 -5.55 -10.59
CA LEU A 321 -2.65 -5.71 -11.53
C LEU A 321 -1.82 -6.97 -11.27
N HIS A 322 -1.97 -7.59 -10.10
CA HIS A 322 -1.25 -8.80 -9.71
C HIS A 322 -2.19 -10.00 -9.60
N PRO A 323 -1.69 -11.23 -9.80
CA PRO A 323 -2.43 -12.45 -9.51
C PRO A 323 -2.91 -12.45 -8.05
N ASN A 324 -4.12 -12.97 -7.81
CA ASN A 324 -4.71 -13.12 -6.47
C ASN A 324 -5.01 -14.58 -6.17
N PHE A 325 -4.97 -14.97 -4.90
CA PHE A 325 -5.43 -16.31 -4.51
C PHE A 325 -6.93 -16.45 -4.70
N GLU A 326 -7.37 -17.67 -5.04
CA GLU A 326 -8.79 -17.98 -5.09
C GLU A 326 -9.42 -17.78 -3.70
N PRO A 327 -10.48 -16.95 -3.55
CA PRO A 327 -11.03 -16.59 -2.24
C PRO A 327 -11.46 -17.79 -1.39
N GLY A 328 -11.99 -18.84 -2.03
CA GLY A 328 -12.42 -20.06 -1.35
C GLY A 328 -11.26 -20.89 -0.78
N ALA A 329 -10.12 -20.90 -1.47
CA ALA A 329 -8.91 -21.57 -1.00
C ALA A 329 -8.22 -20.76 0.10
N LEU A 330 -8.14 -19.44 -0.06
CA LEU A 330 -7.51 -18.54 0.90
C LEU A 330 -8.21 -18.57 2.27
N LYS A 331 -9.55 -18.58 2.30
CA LYS A 331 -10.32 -18.65 3.56
C LYS A 331 -10.04 -19.92 4.39
N LYS A 332 -9.61 -21.01 3.75
CA LYS A 332 -9.29 -22.29 4.42
C LYS A 332 -7.82 -22.39 4.83
N ALA A 333 -6.97 -21.51 4.29
CA ALA A 333 -5.54 -21.54 4.52
C ALA A 333 -5.18 -20.83 5.83
N VAL A 334 -4.30 -21.44 6.63
CA VAL A 334 -3.76 -20.84 7.86
C VAL A 334 -2.34 -20.34 7.58
N PRO A 335 -2.03 -19.05 7.83
CA PRO A 335 -0.68 -18.53 7.69
C PRO A 335 0.30 -19.26 8.62
N ILE A 336 1.47 -19.61 8.09
CA ILE A 336 2.57 -20.23 8.85
C ILE A 336 3.58 -19.20 9.36
N ALA A 337 3.67 -18.04 8.69
CA ALA A 337 4.52 -16.93 9.07
C ALA A 337 3.99 -15.62 8.50
N LYS A 338 4.44 -14.48 9.05
CA LYS A 338 4.14 -13.16 8.50
C LYS A 338 5.40 -12.29 8.44
N GLY A 339 5.62 -11.67 7.28
CA GLY A 339 6.66 -10.66 7.08
C GLY A 339 6.07 -9.33 6.62
N LEU A 340 6.95 -8.45 6.14
CA LEU A 340 6.54 -7.18 5.56
C LEU A 340 6.04 -7.40 4.11
N PRO A 341 4.87 -6.84 3.74
CA PRO A 341 4.33 -6.93 2.37
C PRO A 341 5.14 -6.06 1.41
N ALA A 342 6.34 -6.52 1.05
CA ALA A 342 7.33 -5.74 0.32
C ALA A 342 6.93 -5.49 -1.14
N SER A 343 6.36 -6.49 -1.81
CA SER A 343 5.84 -6.35 -3.15
C SER A 343 4.56 -7.19 -3.30
N PRO A 344 3.47 -6.60 -3.79
CA PRO A 344 2.13 -7.21 -3.89
C PRO A 344 2.10 -8.45 -4.80
N GLY A 345 1.01 -9.20 -4.70
CA GLY A 345 0.70 -10.36 -5.55
C GLY A 345 0.63 -11.69 -4.79
N ALA A 346 -0.11 -12.64 -5.35
CA ALA A 346 -0.27 -13.99 -4.83
C ALA A 346 0.47 -14.98 -5.71
N VAL A 347 1.40 -15.72 -5.13
CA VAL A 347 2.21 -16.70 -5.89
C VAL A 347 2.38 -17.99 -5.13
N THR A 348 2.53 -19.07 -5.88
CA THR A 348 2.73 -20.40 -5.33
C THR A 348 3.83 -21.10 -6.10
N GLY A 349 4.77 -21.68 -5.36
CA GLY A 349 5.91 -22.37 -5.96
C GLY A 349 6.67 -23.21 -4.95
N LYS A 350 7.67 -23.91 -5.47
CA LYS A 350 8.60 -24.71 -4.70
C LYS A 350 9.74 -23.85 -4.16
N ILE A 351 10.15 -24.12 -2.93
CA ILE A 351 11.21 -23.37 -2.25
C ILE A 351 12.59 -23.74 -2.79
N TYR A 352 13.44 -22.74 -3.02
CA TYR A 352 14.87 -22.89 -3.25
C TYR A 352 15.65 -21.87 -2.42
N PHE A 353 16.80 -22.29 -1.86
CA PHE A 353 17.58 -21.48 -0.92
C PHE A 353 18.81 -20.78 -1.53
N SER A 354 19.05 -21.00 -2.83
CA SER A 354 20.09 -20.32 -3.62
C SER A 354 19.55 -19.87 -4.97
N ALA A 355 20.14 -18.79 -5.51
CA ALA A 355 19.81 -18.30 -6.84
C ALA A 355 20.10 -19.35 -7.92
N ASP A 356 21.26 -20.02 -7.86
CA ASP A 356 21.58 -21.12 -8.77
C ASP A 356 20.59 -22.27 -8.69
N GLY A 357 20.10 -22.60 -7.48
CA GLY A 357 19.08 -23.63 -7.29
C GLY A 357 17.79 -23.25 -8.00
N ALA A 358 17.36 -22.00 -7.86
CA ALA A 358 16.19 -21.45 -8.54
C ALA A 358 16.35 -21.45 -10.07
N VAL A 359 17.51 -21.03 -10.60
CA VAL A 359 17.81 -21.00 -12.04
C VAL A 359 17.88 -22.40 -12.63
N ASN A 360 18.58 -23.33 -11.97
CA ASN A 360 18.68 -24.71 -12.41
C ASN A 360 17.31 -25.40 -12.44
N ALA A 361 16.47 -25.17 -11.42
CA ALA A 361 15.10 -25.67 -11.41
C ALA A 361 14.29 -25.10 -12.57
N TYR A 362 14.37 -23.79 -12.81
CA TYR A 362 13.68 -23.11 -13.89
C TYR A 362 14.08 -23.61 -15.29
N ASN A 363 15.38 -23.84 -15.48
CA ASN A 363 15.95 -24.35 -16.73
C ASN A 363 15.63 -25.83 -16.94
N SER A 364 15.50 -26.60 -15.86
CA SER A 364 15.08 -28.01 -15.89
C SER A 364 13.57 -28.19 -16.13
N GLY A 365 12.82 -27.09 -16.30
CA GLY A 365 11.39 -27.09 -16.64
C GLY A 365 10.46 -26.74 -15.48
N GLU A 366 10.97 -26.54 -14.26
CA GLU A 366 10.16 -26.16 -13.11
C GLU A 366 9.88 -24.65 -13.11
N LYS A 367 8.70 -24.23 -13.60
CA LYS A 367 8.37 -22.80 -13.74
C LYS A 367 7.82 -22.12 -12.48
N GLN A 368 7.44 -22.89 -11.46
CA GLN A 368 6.86 -22.37 -10.21
C GLN A 368 7.91 -22.42 -9.08
N VAL A 369 8.85 -21.48 -9.12
CA VAL A 369 10.00 -21.41 -8.21
C VAL A 369 9.84 -20.25 -7.24
N LEU A 370 10.18 -20.44 -5.96
CA LEU A 370 10.24 -19.40 -4.94
C LEU A 370 11.65 -19.33 -4.36
N LEU A 371 12.21 -18.13 -4.31
CA LEU A 371 13.53 -17.89 -3.75
C LEU A 371 13.40 -17.50 -2.26
N VAL A 372 14.00 -18.29 -1.38
CA VAL A 372 14.02 -18.06 0.06
C VAL A 372 15.44 -17.77 0.52
N ARG A 373 15.66 -16.57 1.09
CA ARG A 373 17.01 -16.10 1.46
C ARG A 373 17.00 -15.45 2.84
N ILE A 374 18.14 -15.41 3.52
CA ILE A 374 18.26 -14.59 4.74
C ILE A 374 18.10 -13.12 4.34
N GLU A 375 18.86 -12.70 3.34
CA GLU A 375 18.77 -11.45 2.60
C GLU A 375 19.24 -11.71 1.16
N THR A 376 18.84 -10.87 0.21
CA THR A 376 19.29 -10.97 -1.19
C THR A 376 20.43 -10.00 -1.45
N SER A 377 21.41 -10.39 -2.25
CA SER A 377 22.43 -9.50 -2.81
C SER A 377 22.26 -9.34 -4.33
N PRO A 378 23.03 -8.47 -5.00
CA PRO A 378 23.00 -8.38 -6.47
C PRO A 378 23.35 -9.69 -7.19
N GLU A 379 24.13 -10.58 -6.56
CA GLU A 379 24.44 -11.92 -7.08
C GLU A 379 23.20 -12.84 -7.15
N ASP A 380 22.14 -12.52 -6.39
CA ASP A 380 20.91 -13.31 -6.38
C ASP A 380 19.93 -12.92 -7.52
N ILE A 381 20.26 -11.92 -8.36
CA ILE A 381 19.33 -11.32 -9.35
C ILE A 381 18.80 -12.33 -10.36
N GLU A 382 19.63 -13.23 -10.89
CA GLU A 382 19.16 -14.25 -11.84
C GLU A 382 18.11 -15.17 -11.19
N GLY A 383 18.38 -15.60 -9.96
CA GLY A 383 17.45 -16.37 -9.13
C GLY A 383 16.15 -15.61 -8.86
N MET A 384 16.25 -14.33 -8.52
CA MET A 384 15.10 -13.44 -8.32
C MET A 384 14.30 -13.27 -9.62
N ASN A 385 14.96 -13.22 -10.78
CA ASN A 385 14.34 -13.06 -12.09
C ASN A 385 13.66 -14.33 -12.62
N VAL A 386 14.07 -15.51 -12.19
CA VAL A 386 13.35 -16.77 -12.52
C VAL A 386 12.27 -17.12 -11.49
N ALA A 387 12.42 -16.72 -10.23
CA ALA A 387 11.46 -17.02 -9.17
C ALA A 387 10.13 -16.27 -9.36
N GLN A 388 8.99 -16.89 -9.06
CA GLN A 388 7.69 -16.21 -9.08
C GLN A 388 7.50 -15.30 -7.85
N GLY A 389 8.20 -15.60 -6.75
CA GLY A 389 8.20 -14.77 -5.56
C GLY A 389 9.39 -15.00 -4.67
N ILE A 390 9.59 -14.06 -3.75
CA ILE A 390 10.80 -13.94 -2.94
C ILE A 390 10.38 -13.79 -1.48
N LEU A 391 10.99 -14.59 -0.61
CA LEU A 391 10.79 -14.52 0.84
C LEU A 391 12.14 -14.32 1.51
N THR A 392 12.27 -13.24 2.28
CA THR A 392 13.50 -13.00 3.04
C THR A 392 13.29 -13.02 4.55
N GLY A 393 14.27 -13.55 5.28
CA GLY A 393 14.25 -13.54 6.76
C GLY A 393 14.57 -12.17 7.36
N ARG A 394 15.33 -11.34 6.64
CA ARG A 394 15.72 -9.96 7.00
C ARG A 394 15.45 -9.00 5.84
N GLY A 395 15.50 -7.70 6.12
CA GLY A 395 15.29 -6.63 5.14
C GLY A 395 13.93 -5.93 5.27
N GLY A 396 13.92 -4.61 5.09
CA GLY A 396 12.72 -3.78 5.16
C GLY A 396 12.00 -3.62 3.82
N MET A 397 10.97 -2.77 3.79
CA MET A 397 10.24 -2.37 2.58
C MET A 397 11.15 -1.75 1.50
N THR A 398 12.34 -1.27 1.84
CA THR A 398 13.32 -0.63 0.95
C THR A 398 14.54 -1.50 0.67
N SER A 399 14.59 -2.73 1.19
CA SER A 399 15.71 -3.66 0.98
C SER A 399 15.90 -4.01 -0.50
N HIS A 400 17.10 -4.49 -0.85
CA HIS A 400 17.42 -4.98 -2.20
C HIS A 400 16.31 -5.91 -2.75
N ALA A 401 15.89 -6.90 -1.96
CA ALA A 401 14.79 -7.80 -2.31
C ALA A 401 13.50 -7.07 -2.65
N ALA A 402 13.09 -6.14 -1.78
CA ALA A 402 11.85 -5.39 -1.92
C ALA A 402 11.85 -4.46 -3.14
N VAL A 403 12.94 -3.74 -3.37
CA VAL A 403 13.08 -2.79 -4.48
C VAL A 403 13.11 -3.52 -5.81
N VAL A 404 13.93 -4.57 -5.92
CA VAL A 404 14.05 -5.37 -7.15
C VAL A 404 12.75 -6.12 -7.43
N ALA A 405 12.13 -6.74 -6.43
CA ALA A 405 10.86 -7.44 -6.60
C ALA A 405 9.73 -6.50 -7.05
N ARG A 406 9.63 -5.30 -6.48
CA ARG A 406 8.66 -4.29 -6.94
C ARG A 406 8.95 -3.80 -8.35
N GLY A 407 10.23 -3.66 -8.70
CA GLY A 407 10.65 -3.34 -10.07
C GLY A 407 10.18 -4.40 -11.07
N MET A 408 10.35 -5.67 -10.71
CA MET A 408 9.96 -6.84 -11.51
C MET A 408 8.46 -7.18 -11.44
N GLY A 409 7.70 -6.55 -10.52
CA GLY A 409 6.31 -6.90 -10.22
C GLY A 409 6.13 -8.32 -9.71
N LYS A 410 7.08 -8.79 -8.89
CA LYS A 410 7.05 -10.11 -8.28
C LYS A 410 6.61 -10.01 -6.84
N CYS A 411 5.82 -10.98 -6.39
CA CYS A 411 5.43 -11.07 -5.00
C CYS A 411 6.67 -11.18 -4.10
N CYS A 412 6.78 -10.30 -3.12
CA CYS A 412 7.88 -10.33 -2.15
C CYS A 412 7.38 -10.08 -0.74
N ILE A 413 7.83 -10.94 0.16
CA ILE A 413 7.67 -10.77 1.60
C ILE A 413 9.06 -10.60 2.18
N ALA A 414 9.37 -9.40 2.66
CA ALA A 414 10.68 -9.09 3.22
C ALA A 414 10.65 -9.12 4.76
N GLY A 415 11.79 -9.42 5.39
CA GLY A 415 11.94 -9.27 6.83
C GLY A 415 11.01 -10.17 7.65
N CYS A 416 10.77 -11.39 7.20
CA CYS A 416 9.96 -12.37 7.91
C CYS A 416 10.73 -12.93 9.12
N SER A 417 10.73 -12.21 10.24
CA SER A 417 11.42 -12.64 11.47
C SER A 417 10.86 -13.92 12.09
N ASP A 418 9.65 -14.30 11.69
CA ASP A 418 8.94 -15.51 12.15
C ASP A 418 9.54 -16.81 11.63
N ILE A 419 10.46 -16.74 10.66
CA ILE A 419 11.14 -17.92 10.10
C ILE A 419 12.64 -17.89 10.40
N LYS A 420 13.20 -19.07 10.70
CA LYS A 420 14.64 -19.28 10.79
C LYS A 420 15.11 -20.05 9.57
N ILE A 421 15.83 -19.36 8.69
CA ILE A 421 16.34 -19.92 7.43
C ILE A 421 17.73 -20.51 7.68
N ASN A 422 17.91 -21.77 7.31
CA ASN A 422 19.20 -22.46 7.30
C ASN A 422 19.56 -22.79 5.84
N THR A 423 20.35 -21.90 5.24
CA THR A 423 20.75 -21.98 3.83
C THR A 423 21.63 -23.20 3.54
N GLY A 424 22.49 -23.60 4.49
CA GLY A 424 23.41 -24.73 4.31
C GLY A 424 22.70 -26.07 4.22
N ASP A 425 21.74 -26.29 5.11
CA ASP A 425 20.93 -27.51 5.14
C ASP A 425 19.67 -27.43 4.26
N LYS A 426 19.46 -26.30 3.57
CA LYS A 426 18.37 -26.06 2.62
C LYS A 426 16.96 -26.26 3.22
N TYR A 427 16.71 -25.64 4.37
CA TYR A 427 15.39 -25.58 4.98
C TYR A 427 15.15 -24.29 5.76
N PHE A 428 13.89 -23.98 6.05
CA PHE A 428 13.54 -23.03 7.10
C PHE A 428 12.57 -23.66 8.11
N VAL A 429 12.51 -23.06 9.30
CA VAL A 429 11.60 -23.47 10.38
C VAL A 429 10.69 -22.29 10.75
N ASP A 430 9.39 -22.55 10.86
CA ASP A 430 8.42 -21.56 11.33
C ASP A 430 8.44 -21.40 12.86
N SER A 431 7.65 -20.45 13.38
CA SER A 431 7.53 -20.18 14.81
C SER A 431 6.91 -21.34 15.62
N LYS A 432 6.26 -22.29 14.95
CA LYS A 432 5.64 -23.48 15.55
C LYS A 432 6.55 -24.70 15.51
N GLY A 433 7.74 -24.59 14.90
CA GLY A 433 8.71 -25.67 14.78
C GLY A 433 8.51 -26.57 13.55
N ASN A 434 7.63 -26.22 12.61
CA ASN A 434 7.47 -26.97 11.36
C ASN A 434 8.62 -26.66 10.41
N LYS A 435 9.16 -27.71 9.77
CA LYS A 435 10.30 -27.63 8.86
C LYS A 435 9.82 -27.68 7.40
N TYR A 436 10.31 -26.75 6.59
CA TYR A 436 10.05 -26.67 5.15
C TYR A 436 11.38 -26.74 4.39
N ALA A 437 11.55 -27.74 3.54
CA ALA A 437 12.79 -28.03 2.83
C ALA A 437 12.75 -27.59 1.36
N GLU A 438 13.91 -27.59 0.70
CA GLU A 438 14.00 -27.30 -0.73
C GLU A 438 13.12 -28.25 -1.55
N GLY A 439 12.35 -27.69 -2.48
CA GLY A 439 11.36 -28.42 -3.28
C GLY A 439 9.96 -28.49 -2.67
N ASP A 440 9.77 -28.13 -1.39
CA ASP A 440 8.45 -28.07 -0.78
C ASP A 440 7.62 -26.91 -1.33
N TRP A 441 6.30 -27.10 -1.41
CA TRP A 441 5.37 -26.08 -1.88
C TRP A 441 5.01 -25.10 -0.76
N ILE A 442 5.14 -23.82 -1.05
CA ILE A 442 4.56 -22.75 -0.24
C ILE A 442 3.85 -21.73 -1.14
N SER A 443 3.01 -20.92 -0.52
CA SER A 443 2.28 -19.85 -1.17
C SER A 443 2.54 -18.54 -0.43
N LEU A 444 2.82 -17.48 -1.16
CA LEU A 444 3.13 -16.15 -0.63
C LEU A 444 2.04 -15.18 -1.03
N ASP A 445 1.52 -14.42 -0.06
CA ASP A 445 0.68 -13.25 -0.30
C ASP A 445 1.48 -11.98 0.02
N GLY A 446 2.06 -11.41 -1.03
CA GLY A 446 2.86 -10.20 -0.96
C GLY A 446 2.07 -8.95 -0.63
N SER A 447 0.73 -9.00 -0.68
CA SER A 447 -0.15 -7.88 -0.33
C SER A 447 -0.40 -7.81 1.18
N THR A 448 -0.52 -8.97 1.85
CA THR A 448 -0.75 -9.04 3.31
C THR A 448 0.50 -9.37 4.11
N GLY A 449 1.56 -9.84 3.45
CA GLY A 449 2.79 -10.32 4.07
C GLY A 449 2.68 -11.74 4.64
N ASN A 450 1.60 -12.47 4.33
CA ASN A 450 1.36 -13.80 4.86
C ASN A 450 2.04 -14.89 4.02
N VAL A 451 2.64 -15.86 4.70
CA VAL A 451 3.20 -17.08 4.11
C VAL A 451 2.28 -18.25 4.47
N TYR A 452 1.96 -19.10 3.50
CA TYR A 452 1.10 -20.27 3.67
C TYR A 452 1.83 -21.55 3.25
N ALA A 453 1.57 -22.64 3.98
CA ALA A 453 2.04 -23.97 3.58
C ALA A 453 1.22 -24.52 2.42
N GLY A 454 1.89 -25.22 1.49
CA GLY A 454 1.25 -25.93 0.40
C GLY A 454 0.88 -25.05 -0.80
N LYS A 455 0.13 -25.66 -1.72
CA LYS A 455 -0.23 -25.06 -3.01
C LYS A 455 -1.61 -24.41 -2.95
N LEU A 456 -1.67 -23.08 -3.05
CA LEU A 456 -2.92 -22.35 -3.22
C LEU A 456 -3.14 -22.00 -4.71
N PRO A 457 -4.36 -22.14 -5.23
CA PRO A 457 -4.69 -21.73 -6.59
C PRO A 457 -4.72 -20.19 -6.72
N THR A 458 -4.18 -19.67 -7.83
CA THR A 458 -4.18 -18.26 -8.18
C THR A 458 -5.10 -17.98 -9.38
N VAL A 459 -5.59 -16.75 -9.47
CA VAL A 459 -6.39 -16.22 -10.58
C VAL A 459 -5.62 -15.05 -11.19
N GLU A 460 -5.38 -15.11 -12.49
CA GLU A 460 -4.76 -14.02 -13.26
C GLU A 460 -5.75 -12.86 -13.43
N PRO A 461 -5.30 -11.60 -13.32
CA PRO A 461 -6.17 -10.46 -13.51
C PRO A 461 -6.50 -10.22 -14.98
N GLU A 462 -7.77 -9.96 -15.29
CA GLU A 462 -8.18 -9.48 -16.61
C GLU A 462 -8.12 -7.94 -16.66
N LEU A 463 -7.21 -7.40 -17.47
CA LEU A 463 -7.04 -5.95 -17.68
C LEU A 463 -8.04 -5.37 -18.70
N THR A 464 -9.24 -5.95 -18.81
CA THR A 464 -10.25 -5.59 -19.81
C THR A 464 -11.52 -5.04 -19.15
N GLY A 465 -12.50 -4.59 -19.95
CA GLY A 465 -13.78 -4.07 -19.44
C GLY A 465 -13.66 -2.74 -18.72
N ASP A 466 -14.14 -2.69 -17.47
CA ASP A 466 -14.25 -1.46 -16.68
C ASP A 466 -12.88 -0.82 -16.40
N PHE A 467 -11.85 -1.64 -16.19
CA PHE A 467 -10.48 -1.16 -15.99
C PHE A 467 -9.98 -0.35 -17.20
N ALA A 468 -10.12 -0.91 -18.41
CA ALA A 468 -9.70 -0.24 -19.65
C ALA A 468 -10.47 1.06 -19.87
N THR A 469 -11.78 1.06 -19.57
CA THR A 469 -12.64 2.24 -19.67
C THR A 469 -12.19 3.37 -18.74
N ILE A 470 -11.91 3.05 -17.47
CA ILE A 470 -11.38 4.03 -16.49
C ILE A 470 -10.00 4.55 -16.91
N MET A 471 -9.14 3.67 -17.42
CA MET A 471 -7.80 4.02 -17.90
C MET A 471 -7.84 4.93 -19.14
N GLU A 472 -8.81 4.74 -20.04
CA GLU A 472 -9.06 5.63 -21.18
C GLU A 472 -9.53 7.02 -20.71
N TRP A 473 -10.44 7.07 -19.73
CA TRP A 473 -10.89 8.35 -19.17
C TRP A 473 -9.75 9.09 -18.47
N ALA A 474 -8.89 8.35 -17.76
CA ALA A 474 -7.71 8.91 -17.10
C ALA A 474 -6.75 9.53 -18.13
N ASP A 475 -6.44 8.83 -19.21
CA ASP A 475 -5.53 9.32 -20.26
C ASP A 475 -6.06 10.57 -20.96
N ASN A 476 -7.37 10.63 -21.23
CA ASN A 476 -8.00 11.80 -21.84
C ASN A 476 -8.01 13.03 -20.90
N THR A 477 -7.78 12.82 -19.60
CA THR A 477 -7.90 13.88 -18.58
C THR A 477 -6.54 14.37 -18.08
N ARG A 478 -5.55 13.48 -17.96
CA ARG A 478 -4.21 13.82 -17.46
C ARG A 478 -3.47 14.76 -18.43
N LYS A 479 -2.70 15.69 -17.88
CA LYS A 479 -1.76 16.53 -18.66
C LYS A 479 -0.34 15.97 -18.66
N MET A 480 0.07 15.41 -17.52
CA MET A 480 1.41 14.86 -17.30
C MET A 480 1.57 13.53 -18.03
N LYS A 481 2.74 13.33 -18.65
CA LYS A 481 3.08 12.06 -19.29
C LYS A 481 3.48 11.01 -18.25
N ILE A 482 3.18 9.75 -18.52
CA ILE A 482 3.55 8.64 -17.63
C ILE A 482 4.57 7.77 -18.35
N ARG A 483 5.81 7.78 -17.85
CA ARG A 483 6.88 6.89 -18.32
C ARG A 483 7.07 5.74 -17.33
N THR A 484 7.93 4.80 -17.71
CA THR A 484 8.30 3.66 -16.87
C THR A 484 9.78 3.67 -16.50
N ASN A 485 10.10 3.04 -15.37
CA ASN A 485 11.45 2.61 -15.03
C ASN A 485 11.55 1.16 -15.49
N ALA A 486 12.33 0.89 -16.54
CA ALA A 486 12.45 -0.43 -17.15
C ALA A 486 13.84 -0.60 -17.73
N ASP A 487 14.45 -1.74 -17.42
CA ASP A 487 15.87 -1.99 -17.70
C ASP A 487 16.04 -3.11 -18.73
N THR A 488 14.95 -3.82 -19.08
CA THR A 488 14.95 -4.93 -20.04
C THR A 488 13.87 -4.76 -21.12
N PRO A 489 14.00 -5.42 -22.29
CA PRO A 489 12.96 -5.42 -23.32
C PRO A 489 11.62 -6.00 -22.81
N ARG A 490 11.68 -7.00 -21.93
CA ARG A 490 10.50 -7.62 -21.32
C ARG A 490 9.71 -6.63 -20.47
N ASP A 491 10.40 -5.92 -19.57
CA ASP A 491 9.77 -4.94 -18.67
C ASP A 491 9.23 -3.75 -19.46
N SER A 492 9.96 -3.33 -20.49
CA SER A 492 9.54 -2.30 -21.44
C SER A 492 8.23 -2.68 -22.14
N ALA A 493 8.12 -3.92 -22.61
CA ALA A 493 6.91 -4.42 -23.28
C ALA A 493 5.73 -4.51 -22.31
N GLN A 494 5.97 -4.91 -21.06
CA GLN A 494 4.95 -4.95 -20.03
C GLN A 494 4.44 -3.53 -19.68
N ALA A 495 5.36 -2.57 -19.55
CA ALA A 495 4.99 -1.19 -19.26
C ALA A 495 4.15 -0.55 -20.38
N LEU A 496 4.46 -0.84 -21.65
CA LEU A 496 3.66 -0.38 -22.79
C LEU A 496 2.24 -0.95 -22.76
N LYS A 497 2.05 -2.22 -22.37
CA LYS A 497 0.72 -2.80 -22.18
C LYS A 497 -0.09 -2.07 -21.10
N PHE A 498 0.58 -1.54 -20.09
CA PHE A 498 -0.03 -0.72 -19.05
C PHE A 498 -0.20 0.77 -19.42
N GLY A 499 0.23 1.17 -20.62
CA GLY A 499 0.05 2.52 -21.16
C GLY A 499 1.19 3.49 -20.85
N ALA A 500 2.42 2.99 -20.64
CA ALA A 500 3.59 3.86 -20.52
C ALA A 500 3.91 4.55 -21.86
N GLU A 501 4.35 5.81 -21.79
CA GLU A 501 4.63 6.69 -22.94
C GLU A 501 6.13 6.93 -23.13
N GLY A 502 6.96 5.96 -22.72
CA GLY A 502 8.42 6.07 -22.70
C GLY A 502 9.05 5.43 -21.47
N ILE A 503 10.37 5.35 -21.47
CA ILE A 503 11.16 4.92 -20.31
C ILE A 503 11.83 6.14 -19.71
N GLY A 504 11.50 6.54 -18.48
CA GLY A 504 12.09 7.70 -17.82
C GLY A 504 13.35 7.35 -17.01
N LEU A 505 13.63 6.07 -16.83
CA LEU A 505 14.87 5.56 -16.25
C LEU A 505 15.11 4.11 -16.69
N CYS A 506 16.16 3.91 -17.50
CA CYS A 506 16.78 2.63 -17.77
C CYS A 506 18.13 2.59 -17.05
N ARG A 507 18.27 1.67 -16.10
CA ARG A 507 19.47 1.47 -15.29
C ARG A 507 20.43 0.52 -15.99
N THR A 508 21.62 1.00 -16.28
CA THR A 508 22.61 0.23 -17.03
C THR A 508 23.35 -0.77 -16.17
N GLU A 509 23.45 -0.53 -14.86
CA GLU A 509 24.03 -1.45 -13.89
C GLU A 509 23.35 -2.83 -13.89
N HIS A 510 22.03 -2.87 -14.12
CA HIS A 510 21.28 -4.11 -14.16
C HIS A 510 21.63 -5.01 -15.35
N MET A 511 22.18 -4.42 -16.42
CA MET A 511 22.59 -5.12 -17.64
C MET A 511 23.91 -5.88 -17.48
N PHE A 512 24.60 -5.71 -16.35
CA PHE A 512 25.89 -6.35 -16.09
C PHE A 512 25.82 -7.51 -15.08
N PHE A 513 24.65 -7.77 -14.48
CA PHE A 513 24.51 -8.80 -13.45
C PHE A 513 24.37 -10.23 -13.99
N GLU A 514 24.14 -10.42 -15.29
CA GLU A 514 24.14 -11.76 -15.89
C GLU A 514 25.52 -12.42 -15.75
N SER A 515 25.54 -13.72 -15.47
CA SER A 515 26.72 -14.51 -15.07
C SER A 515 27.88 -14.48 -16.07
N ASP A 516 27.61 -14.34 -17.36
CA ASP A 516 28.62 -14.17 -18.42
C ASP A 516 29.15 -12.73 -18.52
N ARG A 517 28.36 -11.74 -18.12
CA ARG A 517 28.69 -10.30 -18.17
C ARG A 517 29.39 -9.80 -16.91
N ILE A 518 28.96 -10.28 -15.75
CA ILE A 518 29.48 -9.87 -14.44
C ILE A 518 30.98 -10.15 -14.35
N PHE A 519 31.45 -11.24 -14.97
CA PHE A 519 32.86 -11.56 -15.04
C PHE A 519 33.65 -10.48 -15.81
N ILE A 520 33.20 -10.13 -17.02
CA ILE A 520 33.84 -9.11 -17.86
C ILE A 520 33.82 -7.75 -17.14
N PHE A 521 32.72 -7.45 -16.45
CA PHE A 521 32.58 -6.24 -15.65
C PHE A 521 33.55 -6.22 -14.45
N ARG A 522 33.75 -7.35 -13.75
CA ARG A 522 34.78 -7.50 -12.72
C ARG A 522 36.19 -7.31 -13.29
N GLN A 523 36.48 -7.77 -14.52
CA GLN A 523 37.76 -7.49 -15.19
C GLN A 523 37.98 -5.98 -15.38
N MET A 524 36.93 -5.25 -15.77
CA MET A 524 36.95 -3.80 -15.96
C MET A 524 37.23 -3.06 -14.64
N ILE A 525 36.60 -3.48 -13.54
CA ILE A 525 36.78 -2.90 -12.20
C ILE A 525 38.22 -3.08 -11.69
N LEU A 526 38.77 -4.27 -11.90
CA LEU A 526 40.09 -4.66 -11.38
C LEU A 526 41.26 -4.26 -12.28
N ALA A 527 40.98 -3.62 -13.43
CA ALA A 527 42.00 -3.16 -14.36
C ALA A 527 42.89 -2.07 -13.73
N GLU A 528 44.20 -2.28 -13.79
CA GLU A 528 45.21 -1.35 -13.24
C GLU A 528 45.62 -0.26 -14.25
N SER A 529 45.34 -0.47 -15.54
CA SER A 529 45.61 0.51 -16.61
C SER A 529 44.36 0.82 -17.43
N ALA A 530 44.34 2.02 -18.03
CA ALA A 530 43.28 2.44 -18.93
C ALA A 530 43.16 1.51 -20.16
N GLU A 531 44.28 0.95 -20.63
CA GLU A 531 44.29 0.00 -21.75
C GLU A 531 43.64 -1.34 -21.38
N GLN A 532 43.94 -1.88 -20.19
CA GLN A 532 43.27 -3.08 -19.67
C GLN A 532 41.76 -2.84 -19.50
N ARG A 533 41.38 -1.67 -18.97
CA ARG A 533 39.98 -1.31 -18.81
C ARG A 533 39.26 -1.23 -20.15
N LYS A 534 39.88 -0.58 -21.14
CA LYS A 534 39.35 -0.49 -22.50
C LYS A 534 39.12 -1.86 -23.14
N ASN A 535 40.07 -2.79 -22.99
CA ASN A 535 39.90 -4.16 -23.49
C ASN A 535 38.72 -4.91 -22.86
N ALA A 536 38.43 -4.67 -21.58
CA ALA A 536 37.25 -5.24 -20.92
C ALA A 536 35.96 -4.55 -21.40
N LEU A 537 35.98 -3.22 -21.53
CA LEU A 537 34.86 -2.43 -22.05
C LEU A 537 34.50 -2.80 -23.49
N ASP A 538 35.47 -3.07 -24.35
CA ASP A 538 35.24 -3.52 -25.74
C ASP A 538 34.50 -4.86 -25.83
N LYS A 539 34.65 -5.73 -24.82
CA LYS A 539 33.89 -6.99 -24.71
C LYS A 539 32.46 -6.76 -24.20
N LEU A 540 32.24 -5.76 -23.35
CA LEU A 540 30.90 -5.40 -22.84
C LEU A 540 30.06 -4.66 -23.88
N LEU A 541 30.71 -3.86 -24.74
CA LEU A 541 30.06 -3.06 -25.77
C LEU A 541 29.01 -3.81 -26.61
N PRO A 542 29.31 -4.97 -27.25
CA PRO A 542 28.32 -5.65 -28.08
C PRO A 542 27.11 -6.16 -27.29
N LEU A 543 27.32 -6.58 -26.03
CA LEU A 543 26.27 -7.12 -25.16
C LEU A 543 25.32 -6.01 -24.72
N GLN A 544 25.86 -4.87 -24.29
CA GLN A 544 25.04 -3.72 -23.89
C GLN A 544 24.31 -3.10 -25.10
N ARG A 545 24.95 -3.08 -26.27
CA ARG A 545 24.32 -2.62 -27.52
C ARG A 545 23.11 -3.50 -27.87
N GLU A 546 23.21 -4.82 -27.73
CA GLU A 546 22.09 -5.74 -27.99
C GLU A 546 20.90 -5.46 -27.07
N ASP A 547 21.14 -5.24 -25.77
CA ASP A 547 20.07 -4.90 -24.83
C ASP A 547 19.34 -3.61 -25.23
N PHE A 548 20.09 -2.57 -25.59
CA PHE A 548 19.52 -1.30 -26.03
C PHE A 548 18.75 -1.45 -27.35
N GLU A 549 19.24 -2.24 -28.30
CA GLU A 549 18.49 -2.53 -29.53
C GLU A 549 17.13 -3.15 -29.20
N GLY A 550 17.11 -4.17 -28.31
CA GLY A 550 15.87 -4.80 -27.87
C GLY A 550 14.91 -3.82 -27.17
N ILE A 551 15.44 -2.91 -26.34
CA ILE A 551 14.63 -1.89 -25.67
C ILE A 551 14.05 -0.91 -26.71
N PHE A 552 14.86 -0.36 -27.61
CA PHE A 552 14.41 0.60 -28.62
C PHE A 552 13.36 0.00 -29.57
N GLU A 553 13.55 -1.27 -29.98
CA GLU A 553 12.58 -1.98 -30.83
C GLU A 553 11.22 -2.14 -30.15
N VAL A 554 11.21 -2.46 -28.86
CA VAL A 554 9.98 -2.57 -28.07
C VAL A 554 9.30 -1.22 -27.91
N MET A 555 10.07 -0.16 -27.67
CA MET A 555 9.56 1.19 -27.40
C MET A 555 9.04 1.93 -28.63
N LYS A 556 9.31 1.46 -29.85
CA LYS A 556 8.62 1.90 -31.10
C LYS A 556 8.48 3.43 -31.25
N GLY A 557 9.56 4.16 -30.98
CA GLY A 557 9.60 5.62 -31.10
C GLY A 557 9.20 6.42 -29.86
N TYR A 558 8.77 5.76 -28.78
CA TYR A 558 8.69 6.43 -27.48
C TYR A 558 10.10 6.75 -26.94
N PRO A 559 10.26 7.86 -26.18
CA PRO A 559 11.56 8.28 -25.69
C PRO A 559 12.09 7.33 -24.61
N VAL A 560 13.39 7.05 -24.63
CA VAL A 560 14.07 6.15 -23.69
C VAL A 560 15.22 6.90 -23.02
N THR A 561 15.08 7.15 -21.71
CA THR A 561 16.11 7.76 -20.87
C THR A 561 16.99 6.69 -20.27
N ILE A 562 18.26 6.69 -20.66
CA ILE A 562 19.27 5.73 -20.22
C ILE A 562 20.21 6.43 -19.26
N ARG A 563 20.31 5.89 -18.04
CA ARG A 563 21.22 6.40 -17.02
C ARG A 563 22.56 5.70 -17.14
N LEU A 564 23.63 6.50 -17.21
CA LEU A 564 24.98 5.96 -17.14
C LEU A 564 25.25 5.24 -15.82
N LEU A 565 26.34 4.47 -15.76
CA LEU A 565 26.69 3.65 -14.62
C LEU A 565 26.72 4.48 -13.32
N ASP A 566 25.90 4.06 -12.37
CA ASP A 566 25.69 4.77 -11.11
C ASP A 566 26.31 4.11 -9.86
N PRO A 567 26.18 2.79 -9.62
CA PRO A 567 26.66 2.19 -8.37
C PRO A 567 28.19 2.24 -8.21
N PRO A 568 28.69 2.22 -6.96
CA PRO A 568 30.11 2.13 -6.67
C PRO A 568 30.65 0.76 -7.09
N LEU A 569 31.89 0.71 -7.55
CA LEU A 569 32.46 -0.49 -8.18
C LEU A 569 32.57 -1.69 -7.23
N HIS A 570 32.69 -1.47 -5.91
CA HIS A 570 32.83 -2.55 -4.95
C HIS A 570 31.56 -3.41 -4.78
N GLU A 571 30.37 -2.88 -5.12
CA GLU A 571 29.11 -3.66 -5.06
C GLU A 571 29.10 -4.86 -6.01
N PHE A 572 29.98 -4.87 -7.02
CA PHE A 572 30.10 -5.96 -8.00
C PHE A 572 31.25 -6.92 -7.70
N LEU A 573 32.06 -6.64 -6.68
CA LEU A 573 33.17 -7.49 -6.29
C LEU A 573 32.67 -8.57 -5.30
N PRO A 574 33.19 -9.81 -5.41
CA PRO A 574 32.76 -10.89 -4.53
C PRO A 574 33.21 -10.66 -3.08
N GLU A 575 32.35 -11.01 -2.13
CA GLU A 575 32.65 -10.92 -0.70
C GLU A 575 33.14 -12.24 -0.09
N LYS A 576 32.68 -13.38 -0.62
CA LYS A 576 33.05 -14.69 -0.08
C LYS A 576 34.42 -15.12 -0.56
N GLU A 577 35.16 -15.76 0.34
CA GLU A 577 36.50 -16.26 0.08
C GLU A 577 36.57 -17.19 -1.14
N GLU A 578 35.61 -18.11 -1.26
CA GLU A 578 35.51 -19.07 -2.38
C GLU A 578 35.31 -18.35 -3.73
N ASP A 579 34.48 -17.31 -3.78
CA ASP A 579 34.20 -16.53 -4.98
C ASP A 579 35.40 -15.64 -5.37
N ILE A 580 36.15 -15.15 -4.39
CA ILE A 580 37.42 -14.44 -4.60
C ILE A 580 38.48 -15.38 -5.16
N GLU A 581 38.59 -16.61 -4.67
CA GLU A 581 39.51 -17.62 -5.20
C GLU A 581 39.19 -18.00 -6.65
N LEU A 582 37.91 -18.16 -6.98
CA LEU A 582 37.44 -18.40 -8.34
C LEU A 582 37.82 -17.24 -9.27
N LEU A 583 37.50 -16.00 -8.85
CA LEU A 583 37.83 -14.81 -9.62
C LEU A 583 39.35 -14.64 -9.81
N ALA A 584 40.16 -14.92 -8.78
CA ALA A 584 41.62 -14.86 -8.88
C ALA A 584 42.16 -15.86 -9.91
N LYS A 585 41.63 -17.09 -9.89
CA LYS A 585 42.01 -18.15 -10.82
C LYS A 585 41.67 -17.80 -12.26
N GLU A 586 40.49 -17.22 -12.50
CA GLU A 586 40.04 -16.83 -13.84
C GLU A 586 40.74 -15.58 -14.38
N LEU A 587 41.07 -14.63 -13.50
CA LEU A 587 41.85 -13.44 -13.86
C LEU A 587 43.36 -13.72 -13.97
N CYS A 588 43.81 -14.91 -13.60
CA CYS A 588 45.23 -15.28 -13.52
C CYS A 588 46.05 -14.35 -12.60
N VAL A 589 45.46 -13.91 -11.48
CA VAL A 589 46.10 -13.06 -10.46
C VAL A 589 46.25 -13.80 -9.13
N CYS A 590 47.15 -13.35 -8.27
CA CYS A 590 47.28 -13.91 -6.93
C CYS A 590 46.03 -13.58 -6.08
N CYS A 591 45.49 -14.57 -5.37
CA CYS A 591 44.30 -14.39 -4.52
C CYS A 591 44.52 -13.33 -3.43
N ASP A 592 45.71 -13.28 -2.81
CA ASP A 592 46.02 -12.28 -1.79
C ASP A 592 46.16 -10.85 -2.35
N GLU A 593 46.65 -10.72 -3.59
CA GLU A 593 46.69 -9.44 -4.30
C GLU A 593 45.27 -8.98 -4.63
N LEU A 594 44.41 -9.88 -5.11
CA LEU A 594 43.01 -9.59 -5.41
C LEU A 594 42.25 -9.13 -4.14
N LYS A 595 42.40 -9.82 -3.01
CA LYS A 595 41.81 -9.40 -1.73
C LYS A 595 42.26 -8.00 -1.33
N THR A 596 43.53 -7.68 -1.56
CA THR A 596 44.07 -6.35 -1.27
C THR A 596 43.43 -5.29 -2.16
N THR A 597 43.23 -5.58 -3.45
CA THR A 597 42.54 -4.68 -4.39
C THR A 597 41.06 -4.51 -4.04
N ILE A 598 40.35 -5.59 -3.69
CA ILE A 598 38.95 -5.52 -3.23
C ILE A 598 38.84 -4.62 -1.99
N ARG A 599 39.72 -4.82 -0.99
CA ARG A 599 39.75 -3.96 0.22
C ARG A 599 40.05 -2.50 -0.08
N LYS A 600 40.85 -2.18 -1.11
CA LYS A 600 41.11 -0.80 -1.53
C LYS A 600 39.88 -0.12 -2.14
N GLN A 601 38.99 -0.91 -2.76
CA GLN A 601 37.75 -0.41 -3.37
C GLN A 601 36.61 -0.27 -2.36
N GLN A 602 36.75 -0.85 -1.16
CA GLN A 602 35.75 -0.71 -0.10
C GLN A 602 35.69 0.73 0.42
N GLU A 603 34.48 1.25 0.51
CA GLU A 603 34.21 2.59 1.03
C GLU A 603 33.42 2.50 2.33
N ILE A 604 33.62 3.47 3.23
CA ILE A 604 32.89 3.52 4.51
C ILE A 604 31.40 3.83 4.27
N ASN A 605 31.11 4.75 3.33
CA ASN A 605 29.74 5.14 2.96
C ASN A 605 29.56 5.06 1.44
N PRO A 606 29.29 3.87 0.88
CA PRO A 606 29.16 3.63 -0.56
C PRO A 606 28.19 4.58 -1.28
N MET A 607 27.08 4.93 -0.61
CA MET A 607 26.06 5.86 -1.12
C MET A 607 26.65 7.23 -1.54
N MET A 608 27.70 7.71 -0.87
CA MET A 608 28.28 9.03 -1.10
C MET A 608 29.70 8.99 -1.72
N GLY A 609 30.15 7.82 -2.17
CA GLY A 609 31.53 7.57 -2.58
C GLY A 609 31.85 7.82 -4.07
N LEU A 610 32.79 7.04 -4.60
CA LEU A 610 33.25 7.06 -5.99
C LEU A 610 32.29 6.29 -6.90
N ARG A 611 31.26 7.01 -7.34
CA ARG A 611 30.15 6.45 -8.13
C ARG A 611 29.57 7.50 -9.08
N GLY A 612 28.64 7.12 -9.96
CA GLY A 612 27.93 8.02 -10.87
C GLY A 612 28.84 8.94 -11.71
N CYS A 613 28.51 10.23 -11.81
CA CYS A 613 29.28 11.22 -12.58
C CYS A 613 30.77 11.25 -12.19
N ARG A 614 31.10 11.06 -10.91
CA ARG A 614 32.49 11.08 -10.41
C ARG A 614 33.29 9.92 -10.99
N LEU A 615 32.66 8.75 -11.11
CA LEU A 615 33.27 7.59 -11.73
C LEU A 615 33.58 7.85 -13.21
N ALA A 616 32.65 8.48 -13.93
CA ALA A 616 32.87 8.88 -15.33
C ALA A 616 33.95 9.98 -15.48
N VAL A 617 34.13 10.84 -14.48
CA VAL A 617 35.23 11.83 -14.48
C VAL A 617 36.59 11.16 -14.28
N VAL A 618 36.67 10.18 -13.37
CA VAL A 618 37.92 9.46 -13.07
C VAL A 618 38.26 8.45 -14.17
N TYR A 619 37.26 7.80 -14.75
CA TYR A 619 37.40 6.79 -15.81
C TYR A 619 36.49 7.12 -17.03
N PRO A 620 36.86 8.13 -17.84
CA PRO A 620 36.09 8.59 -19.00
C PRO A 620 35.69 7.50 -19.99
N GLU A 621 36.54 6.49 -20.16
CA GLU A 621 36.33 5.38 -21.08
C GLU A 621 35.05 4.58 -20.79
N ILE A 622 34.55 4.58 -19.55
CA ILE A 622 33.28 3.94 -19.19
C ILE A 622 32.11 4.69 -19.85
N ALA A 623 32.09 6.01 -19.72
CA ALA A 623 31.05 6.85 -20.34
C ALA A 623 31.14 6.82 -21.87
N GLU A 624 32.35 6.79 -22.44
CA GLU A 624 32.57 6.62 -23.87
C GLU A 624 31.97 5.30 -24.38
N MET A 625 32.25 4.17 -23.72
CA MET A 625 31.73 2.86 -24.11
C MET A 625 30.20 2.81 -24.03
N GLN A 626 29.60 3.28 -22.92
CA GLN A 626 28.14 3.28 -22.78
C GLN A 626 27.48 4.19 -23.82
N THR A 627 28.05 5.37 -24.08
CA THR A 627 27.55 6.28 -25.11
C THR A 627 27.59 5.61 -26.48
N ARG A 628 28.69 4.93 -26.79
CA ARG A 628 28.83 4.17 -28.04
C ARG A 628 27.79 3.07 -28.16
N ALA A 629 27.57 2.28 -27.11
CA ALA A 629 26.55 1.23 -27.09
C ALA A 629 25.15 1.79 -27.38
N ILE A 630 24.79 2.91 -26.74
CA ILE A 630 23.49 3.57 -26.89
C ILE A 630 23.29 4.07 -28.33
N ILE A 631 24.26 4.81 -28.86
CA ILE A 631 24.14 5.47 -30.17
C ILE A 631 24.21 4.45 -31.30
N GLU A 632 25.10 3.45 -31.23
CA GLU A 632 25.15 2.37 -32.23
C GLU A 632 23.84 1.57 -32.24
N ALA A 633 23.26 1.25 -31.08
CA ALA A 633 21.96 0.57 -30.98
C ALA A 633 20.83 1.41 -31.60
N ALA A 634 20.78 2.71 -31.28
CA ALA A 634 19.78 3.62 -31.83
C ALA A 634 19.90 3.73 -33.37
N ILE A 635 21.12 3.80 -33.91
CA ILE A 635 21.37 3.79 -35.35
C ILE A 635 20.90 2.47 -35.99
N ASN A 636 21.21 1.34 -35.37
CA ASN A 636 20.83 0.02 -35.89
C ASN A 636 19.31 -0.14 -35.94
N VAL A 637 18.60 0.29 -34.91
CA VAL A 637 17.13 0.27 -34.87
C VAL A 637 16.52 1.29 -35.83
N LYS A 638 17.14 2.47 -35.99
CA LYS A 638 16.72 3.47 -36.97
C LYS A 638 16.86 2.98 -38.41
N LYS A 639 17.92 2.23 -38.73
CA LYS A 639 18.08 1.54 -40.02
C LYS A 639 17.01 0.48 -40.27
N LYS A 640 16.39 -0.08 -39.21
CA LYS A 640 15.23 -0.98 -39.30
C LYS A 640 13.89 -0.23 -39.53
N GLY A 641 13.92 1.10 -39.62
CA GLY A 641 12.75 1.94 -39.92
C GLY A 641 11.94 2.40 -38.70
N ILE A 642 12.46 2.20 -37.49
CA ILE A 642 11.85 2.67 -36.25
C ILE A 642 12.55 3.96 -35.84
N ASP A 643 11.82 5.07 -35.70
CA ASP A 643 12.44 6.30 -35.21
C ASP A 643 12.84 6.16 -33.74
N VAL A 644 13.99 6.69 -33.37
CA VAL A 644 14.56 6.57 -32.02
C VAL A 644 15.17 7.91 -31.63
N VAL A 645 14.84 8.38 -30.43
CA VAL A 645 15.46 9.54 -29.80
C VAL A 645 15.99 9.11 -28.43
N PRO A 646 17.27 8.71 -28.32
CA PRO A 646 17.85 8.35 -27.05
C PRO A 646 18.07 9.59 -26.17
N GLU A 647 17.77 9.45 -24.88
CA GLU A 647 18.03 10.47 -23.86
C GLU A 647 19.10 9.92 -22.91
N ILE A 648 20.29 10.50 -22.91
CA ILE A 648 21.43 10.05 -22.10
C ILE A 648 21.48 10.89 -20.81
N MET A 649 21.42 10.21 -19.67
CA MET A 649 21.32 10.85 -18.36
C MET A 649 22.55 10.58 -17.49
N VAL A 650 23.16 11.65 -17.00
CA VAL A 650 24.31 11.59 -16.08
C VAL A 650 23.83 11.58 -14.62
N PRO A 651 24.12 10.52 -13.83
CA PRO A 651 23.73 10.41 -12.42
C PRO A 651 24.65 11.18 -11.48
N LEU A 652 24.17 11.48 -10.27
CA LEU A 652 24.93 12.01 -9.13
C LEU A 652 25.70 13.32 -9.35
N VAL A 653 25.28 14.12 -10.34
CA VAL A 653 25.89 15.43 -10.62
C VAL A 653 25.71 16.36 -9.43
N CYS A 654 26.77 17.08 -9.06
CA CYS A 654 26.72 18.10 -8.01
C CYS A 654 27.10 19.50 -8.47
N GLU A 655 27.70 19.64 -9.65
CA GLU A 655 28.28 20.89 -10.18
C GLU A 655 28.17 20.96 -11.72
N ALA A 656 27.94 22.15 -12.27
CA ALA A 656 27.73 22.33 -13.71
C ALA A 656 28.96 21.92 -14.53
N LYS A 657 30.17 22.18 -14.02
CA LYS A 657 31.43 21.78 -14.67
C LYS A 657 31.64 20.26 -14.69
N GLU A 658 31.18 19.58 -13.64
CA GLU A 658 31.24 18.11 -13.53
C GLU A 658 30.36 17.49 -14.63
N PHE A 659 29.12 17.98 -14.74
CA PHE A 659 28.21 17.58 -15.81
C PHE A 659 28.77 17.92 -17.18
N LYS A 660 29.30 19.13 -17.37
CA LYS A 660 29.88 19.57 -18.64
C LYS A 660 31.00 18.65 -19.10
N PHE A 661 31.91 18.27 -18.21
CA PHE A 661 33.01 17.36 -18.53
C PHE A 661 32.50 16.03 -19.13
N VAL A 662 31.51 15.41 -18.47
CA VAL A 662 30.92 14.15 -18.95
C VAL A 662 30.08 14.36 -20.21
N LYS A 663 29.33 15.46 -20.31
CA LYS A 663 28.58 15.83 -21.51
C LYS A 663 29.49 15.99 -22.73
N ASP A 664 30.67 16.60 -22.57
CA ASP A 664 31.62 16.80 -23.68
C ASP A 664 32.13 15.44 -24.21
N ILE A 665 32.30 14.44 -23.33
CA ILE A 665 32.62 13.04 -23.72
C ILE A 665 31.45 12.40 -24.47
N ILE A 666 30.23 12.52 -23.94
CA ILE A 666 29.02 11.97 -24.57
C ILE A 666 28.81 12.56 -25.97
N THR A 667 28.88 13.89 -26.09
CA THR A 667 28.62 14.60 -27.34
C THR A 667 29.68 14.30 -28.39
N SER A 668 30.97 14.42 -28.07
CA SER A 668 32.03 14.08 -29.03
C SER A 668 31.99 12.63 -29.50
N THR A 669 31.64 11.69 -28.61
CA THR A 669 31.49 10.28 -28.97
C THR A 669 30.27 10.05 -29.87
N SER A 670 29.13 10.64 -29.50
CA SER A 670 27.86 10.49 -30.22
C SER A 670 27.95 11.09 -31.63
N ASP A 671 28.40 12.34 -31.75
CA ASP A 671 28.49 13.05 -33.02
C ASP A 671 29.40 12.33 -34.02
N LYS A 672 30.54 11.81 -33.53
CA LYS A 672 31.46 11.03 -34.36
C LYS A 672 30.82 9.76 -34.92
N ILE A 673 30.12 8.99 -34.09
CA ILE A 673 29.47 7.73 -34.52
C ILE A 673 28.33 8.03 -35.50
N ILE A 674 27.55 9.09 -35.23
CA ILE A 674 26.44 9.53 -36.09
C ILE A 674 26.99 9.91 -37.47
N GLU A 675 28.03 10.74 -37.52
CA GLU A 675 28.70 11.15 -38.76
C GLU A 675 29.26 9.95 -39.53
N GLU A 676 29.99 9.05 -38.87
CA GLU A 676 30.56 7.84 -39.48
C GLU A 676 29.49 6.89 -40.03
N SER A 677 28.31 6.85 -39.41
CA SER A 677 27.21 5.97 -39.81
C SER A 677 26.40 6.48 -41.01
N GLY A 678 26.45 7.79 -41.30
CA GLY A 678 25.63 8.46 -42.31
C GLY A 678 24.13 8.50 -42.00
N VAL A 679 23.70 8.24 -40.76
CA VAL A 679 22.29 8.26 -40.34
C VAL A 679 22.00 9.54 -39.56
N GLU A 680 20.90 10.22 -39.90
CA GLU A 680 20.42 11.36 -39.10
C GLU A 680 19.76 10.86 -37.80
N LEU A 681 20.43 11.07 -36.66
CA LEU A 681 19.94 10.69 -35.34
C LEU A 681 20.02 11.90 -34.39
N ASN A 682 18.92 12.22 -33.74
CA ASN A 682 18.89 13.22 -32.67
C ASN A 682 18.94 12.51 -31.32
N TYR A 683 19.68 13.08 -30.37
CA TYR A 683 19.74 12.61 -28.99
C TYR A 683 19.73 13.80 -28.03
N LEU A 684 19.40 13.56 -26.76
CA LEU A 684 19.42 14.59 -25.70
C LEU A 684 20.38 14.17 -24.59
N VAL A 685 21.08 15.13 -24.00
CA VAL A 685 21.91 14.92 -22.80
C VAL A 685 21.35 15.71 -21.63
N GLY A 686 21.06 15.02 -20.54
CA GLY A 686 20.49 15.60 -19.34
C GLY A 686 21.09 15.00 -18.07
N THR A 687 20.57 15.40 -16.92
CA THR A 687 21.12 14.97 -15.63
C THR A 687 20.05 14.55 -14.65
N MET A 688 20.46 13.69 -13.71
CA MET A 688 19.66 13.37 -12.54
C MET A 688 19.83 14.44 -11.46
N MET A 689 18.72 15.03 -11.03
CA MET A 689 18.66 16.03 -9.96
C MET A 689 18.41 15.33 -8.63
N GLU A 690 19.49 14.81 -8.05
CA GLU A 690 19.44 13.96 -6.85
C GLU A 690 20.40 14.36 -5.73
N ILE A 691 21.29 15.32 -5.99
CA ILE A 691 22.13 15.95 -4.97
C ILE A 691 21.47 17.27 -4.55
N PRO A 692 21.33 17.59 -3.24
CA PRO A 692 20.77 18.88 -2.80
C PRO A 692 21.46 20.09 -3.43
N ARG A 693 22.79 20.03 -3.60
CA ARG A 693 23.56 21.08 -4.28
C ARG A 693 23.14 21.29 -5.73
N ALA A 694 22.85 20.22 -6.48
CA ALA A 694 22.37 20.34 -7.85
C ALA A 694 21.05 21.10 -7.92
N ALA A 695 20.12 20.82 -7.00
CA ALA A 695 18.86 21.56 -6.92
C ALA A 695 19.06 23.05 -6.57
N LEU A 696 20.04 23.37 -5.72
CA LEU A 696 20.38 24.73 -5.32
C LEU A 696 21.01 25.56 -6.46
N THR A 697 21.73 24.91 -7.39
CA THR A 697 22.42 25.56 -8.52
C THR A 697 21.88 25.09 -9.87
N ALA A 698 20.58 24.77 -9.92
CA ALA A 698 19.98 24.11 -11.08
C ALA A 698 19.93 25.02 -12.33
N ASP A 699 19.95 26.33 -12.15
CA ASP A 699 20.07 27.32 -13.22
C ASP A 699 21.41 27.21 -13.94
N GLU A 700 22.52 27.04 -13.22
CA GLU A 700 23.85 26.84 -13.81
C GLU A 700 23.93 25.50 -14.57
N ILE A 701 23.38 24.43 -13.98
CA ILE A 701 23.36 23.11 -14.63
C ILE A 701 22.48 23.13 -15.90
N ALA A 702 21.37 23.87 -15.90
CA ALA A 702 20.44 23.98 -17.02
C ALA A 702 21.01 24.73 -18.24
N GLU A 703 22.15 25.43 -18.11
CA GLU A 703 22.91 25.95 -19.26
C GLU A 703 23.27 24.80 -20.21
N GLU A 704 23.73 23.71 -19.64
CA GLU A 704 24.25 22.57 -20.38
C GLU A 704 23.21 21.46 -20.53
N ALA A 705 22.40 21.18 -19.51
CA ALA A 705 21.46 20.07 -19.50
C ALA A 705 20.19 20.37 -20.29
N GLU A 706 19.74 19.42 -21.11
CA GLU A 706 18.54 19.54 -21.94
C GLU A 706 17.28 19.04 -21.23
N PHE A 707 17.46 18.20 -20.21
CA PHE A 707 16.39 17.73 -19.33
C PHE A 707 16.92 17.45 -17.92
N PHE A 708 16.01 17.48 -16.95
CA PHE A 708 16.24 17.02 -15.58
C PHE A 708 15.33 15.85 -15.25
N SER A 709 15.89 14.84 -14.58
CA SER A 709 15.11 13.79 -13.92
C SER A 709 15.38 13.85 -12.42
N PHE A 710 14.39 14.15 -11.59
CA PHE A 710 14.57 14.16 -10.14
C PHE A 710 14.72 12.72 -9.62
N GLY A 711 15.92 12.38 -9.13
CA GLY A 711 16.21 11.13 -8.43
C GLY A 711 15.81 11.27 -6.97
N THR A 712 14.51 11.25 -6.70
CA THR A 712 13.96 11.60 -5.37
C THR A 712 14.33 10.62 -4.27
N ASN A 713 14.77 9.41 -4.59
CA ASN A 713 15.24 8.45 -3.60
C ASN A 713 16.52 8.96 -2.91
N ASP A 714 17.56 9.24 -3.69
CA ASP A 714 18.85 9.77 -3.20
C ASP A 714 18.69 11.21 -2.69
N LEU A 715 17.85 12.02 -3.33
CA LEU A 715 17.56 13.37 -2.84
C LEU A 715 16.94 13.35 -1.44
N THR A 716 16.00 12.43 -1.17
CA THR A 716 15.44 12.24 0.17
C THR A 716 16.53 11.80 1.16
N GLN A 717 17.36 10.81 0.79
CA GLN A 717 18.44 10.33 1.67
C GLN A 717 19.38 11.47 2.08
N MET A 718 19.84 12.27 1.12
CA MET A 718 20.78 13.36 1.38
C MET A 718 20.14 14.55 2.10
N THR A 719 18.84 14.81 1.87
CA THR A 719 18.12 15.89 2.55
C THR A 719 17.86 15.55 4.02
N TYR A 720 17.49 14.30 4.31
CA TYR A 720 17.25 13.85 5.67
C TYR A 720 18.53 13.43 6.41
N GLY A 721 19.60 13.10 5.68
CA GLY A 721 20.77 12.44 6.26
C GLY A 721 20.48 11.02 6.73
N LEU A 722 19.57 10.31 6.03
CA LEU A 722 19.15 8.96 6.39
C LEU A 722 19.50 7.97 5.28
N SER A 723 20.34 6.99 5.58
CA SER A 723 20.56 5.81 4.74
C SER A 723 19.29 4.96 4.71
N ARG A 724 18.84 4.55 3.51
CA ARG A 724 17.60 3.75 3.38
C ARG A 724 17.76 2.34 3.94
N ASP A 725 18.96 1.79 3.88
CA ASP A 725 19.23 0.44 4.35
C ASP A 725 19.27 0.38 5.89
N ASP A 726 19.62 1.50 6.53
CA ASP A 726 19.73 1.59 7.99
C ASP A 726 18.49 2.23 8.68
N ALA A 727 17.65 2.94 7.92
CA ALA A 727 16.58 3.77 8.47
C ALA A 727 15.48 2.98 9.21
N GLY A 728 15.30 1.68 8.94
CA GLY A 728 14.18 0.90 9.47
C GLY A 728 13.99 0.99 10.99
N ARG A 729 15.09 0.88 11.76
CA ARG A 729 15.06 0.95 13.24
C ARG A 729 14.76 2.36 13.77
N ILE A 730 15.20 3.39 13.03
CA ILE A 730 14.98 4.80 13.38
C ILE A 730 13.53 5.17 13.10
N LEU A 731 13.03 4.79 11.92
CA LEU A 731 11.71 5.13 11.44
C LEU A 731 10.61 4.57 12.36
N GLU A 732 10.76 3.33 12.84
CA GLU A 732 9.79 2.72 13.77
C GLU A 732 9.60 3.54 15.07
N GLU A 733 10.71 3.99 15.67
CA GLU A 733 10.69 4.86 16.85
C GLU A 733 10.13 6.25 16.53
N TYR A 734 10.47 6.82 15.37
CA TYR A 734 9.98 8.12 14.94
C TYR A 734 8.46 8.10 14.74
N TYR A 735 7.90 7.03 14.18
CA TYR A 735 6.46 6.86 14.05
C TYR A 735 5.78 6.71 15.41
N THR A 736 6.35 5.89 16.29
CA THR A 736 5.81 5.65 17.65
C THR A 736 5.74 6.95 18.45
N LYS A 737 6.77 7.80 18.32
CA LYS A 737 6.86 9.11 18.98
C LYS A 737 6.17 10.25 18.23
N LYS A 738 5.46 9.96 17.13
CA LYS A 738 4.76 10.93 16.29
C LYS A 738 5.69 12.04 15.74
N ILE A 739 6.98 11.73 15.52
CA ILE A 739 7.95 12.64 14.90
C ILE A 739 7.72 12.70 13.39
N PHE A 740 7.52 11.53 12.75
CA PHE A 740 7.08 11.43 11.37
C PHE A 740 5.68 10.81 11.32
N GLU A 741 4.86 11.29 10.39
CA GLU A 741 3.52 10.75 10.14
C GLU A 741 3.50 9.70 9.02
N PHE A 742 4.52 9.67 8.17
CA PHE A 742 4.66 8.77 7.03
C PHE A 742 6.13 8.46 6.73
N ASP A 743 6.38 7.44 5.90
CA ASP A 743 7.71 7.07 5.42
C ASP A 743 8.15 8.00 4.27
N PRO A 744 9.20 8.84 4.46
CA PRO A 744 9.64 9.80 3.46
C PRO A 744 10.29 9.14 2.23
N THR A 745 10.53 7.82 2.26
CA THR A 745 11.10 7.05 1.14
C THR A 745 10.04 6.40 0.26
N ALA A 746 8.78 6.36 0.74
CA ALA A 746 7.63 5.87 0.01
C ALA A 746 6.74 7.02 -0.47
N ARG A 747 6.61 8.07 0.35
CA ARG A 747 5.83 9.28 0.06
C ARG A 747 6.74 10.49 0.14
N LEU A 748 6.68 11.34 -0.89
CA LEU A 748 7.53 12.52 -0.97
C LEU A 748 7.22 13.48 0.19
N ASP A 749 8.26 13.86 0.93
CA ASP A 749 8.20 15.00 1.84
C ASP A 749 8.05 16.30 1.04
N ARG A 750 6.83 16.83 0.96
CA ARG A 750 6.55 18.10 0.27
C ARG A 750 7.21 19.32 0.96
N THR A 751 7.57 19.22 2.24
CA THR A 751 7.98 20.38 3.06
C THR A 751 9.49 20.66 3.03
N GLY A 752 10.31 19.61 2.95
CA GLY A 752 11.76 19.67 2.80
C GLY A 752 12.19 19.29 1.39
N VAL A 753 12.12 17.99 1.05
CA VAL A 753 12.56 17.46 -0.25
C VAL A 753 11.81 18.14 -1.41
N GLY A 754 10.51 18.35 -1.27
CA GLY A 754 9.66 19.03 -2.24
C GLY A 754 10.07 20.48 -2.51
N LYS A 755 10.68 21.18 -1.54
CA LYS A 755 11.24 22.53 -1.77
C LYS A 755 12.46 22.48 -2.67
N LEU A 756 13.31 21.46 -2.55
CA LEU A 756 14.45 21.27 -3.44
C LEU A 756 13.98 20.92 -4.87
N VAL A 757 12.98 20.05 -5.00
CA VAL A 757 12.38 19.73 -6.31
C VAL A 757 11.79 21.00 -6.95
N LYS A 758 11.01 21.77 -6.18
CA LYS A 758 10.43 23.04 -6.65
C LYS A 758 11.51 24.02 -7.09
N MET A 759 12.53 24.23 -6.26
CA MET A 759 13.63 25.14 -6.56
C MET A 759 14.39 24.71 -7.82
N GLY A 760 14.73 23.42 -7.94
CA GLY A 760 15.41 22.89 -9.13
C GLY A 760 14.59 23.07 -10.41
N ALA A 761 13.27 22.87 -10.33
CA ALA A 761 12.36 23.05 -11.46
C ALA A 761 12.24 24.53 -11.88
N GLU A 762 12.07 25.43 -10.92
CA GLU A 762 11.96 26.88 -11.16
C GLU A 762 13.27 27.46 -11.72
N LEU A 763 14.40 27.16 -11.10
CA LEU A 763 15.72 27.62 -11.55
C LEU A 763 16.07 27.06 -12.93
N GLY A 764 15.86 25.76 -13.16
CA GLY A 764 16.10 25.14 -14.46
C GLY A 764 15.29 25.79 -15.58
N ARG A 765 13.98 26.02 -15.36
CA ARG A 765 13.10 26.71 -16.32
C ARG A 765 13.45 28.18 -16.51
N SER A 766 13.89 28.86 -15.45
CA SER A 766 14.31 30.26 -15.55
C SER A 766 15.47 30.44 -16.52
N LYS A 767 16.37 29.44 -16.59
CA LYS A 767 17.51 29.46 -17.51
C LYS A 767 17.17 28.88 -18.88
N ARG A 768 16.45 27.76 -18.93
CA ARG A 768 16.04 27.06 -20.16
C ARG A 768 14.53 26.83 -20.12
N PRO A 769 13.69 27.77 -20.64
CA PRO A 769 12.23 27.68 -20.52
C PRO A 769 11.59 26.39 -21.05
N GLY A 770 12.20 25.78 -22.07
CA GLY A 770 11.76 24.50 -22.65
C GLY A 770 12.45 23.27 -22.09
N ILE A 771 13.16 23.37 -20.96
CA ILE A 771 13.80 22.21 -20.33
C ILE A 771 12.74 21.18 -19.93
N LYS A 772 12.96 19.93 -20.32
CA LYS A 772 12.08 18.82 -19.95
C LYS A 772 12.37 18.42 -18.51
N LEU A 773 11.36 18.41 -17.65
CA LEU A 773 11.45 18.05 -16.25
C LEU A 773 10.65 16.79 -15.96
N GLY A 774 11.29 15.77 -15.40
CA GLY A 774 10.61 14.58 -14.92
C GLY A 774 11.12 14.13 -13.57
N VAL A 775 10.51 13.08 -13.06
CA VAL A 775 10.92 12.41 -11.81
C VAL A 775 10.98 10.91 -12.04
N CYS A 776 11.99 10.27 -11.47
CA CYS A 776 12.12 8.83 -11.43
C CYS A 776 12.33 8.35 -9.98
N GLY A 777 11.89 7.13 -9.70
CA GLY A 777 11.99 6.52 -8.38
C GLY A 777 10.64 6.03 -7.85
N GLU A 778 10.60 5.73 -6.55
CA GLU A 778 9.41 5.15 -5.90
C GLU A 778 8.27 6.17 -5.82
N HIS A 779 8.60 7.44 -5.52
CA HIS A 779 7.65 8.55 -5.46
C HIS A 779 6.94 8.82 -6.79
N GLY A 780 7.54 8.43 -7.93
CA GLY A 780 6.90 8.55 -9.25
C GLY A 780 5.65 7.68 -9.41
N GLY A 781 5.42 6.73 -8.50
CA GLY A 781 4.21 5.89 -8.45
C GLY A 781 3.33 6.12 -7.22
N ASP A 782 3.65 7.09 -6.36
CA ASP A 782 2.82 7.45 -5.20
C ASP A 782 1.81 8.55 -5.59
N PRO A 783 0.49 8.34 -5.42
CA PRO A 783 -0.52 9.31 -5.87
C PRO A 783 -0.36 10.71 -5.28
N SER A 784 0.02 10.81 -3.99
CA SER A 784 0.21 12.11 -3.35
C SER A 784 1.46 12.84 -3.86
N SER A 785 2.50 12.10 -4.22
CA SER A 785 3.72 12.65 -4.79
C SER A 785 3.47 13.11 -6.23
N ILE A 786 2.75 12.33 -7.04
CA ILE A 786 2.36 12.69 -8.41
C ILE A 786 1.53 13.97 -8.46
N GLU A 787 0.58 14.14 -7.54
CA GLU A 787 -0.18 15.39 -7.42
C GLU A 787 0.75 16.59 -7.19
N PHE A 788 1.74 16.45 -6.31
CA PHE A 788 2.71 17.53 -6.07
C PHE A 788 3.56 17.83 -7.30
N PHE A 789 4.04 16.81 -8.00
CA PHE A 789 4.80 17.01 -9.24
C PHE A 789 3.96 17.69 -10.33
N HIS A 790 2.66 17.40 -10.38
CA HIS A 790 1.71 18.06 -11.27
C HIS A 790 1.54 19.54 -10.91
N GLU A 791 1.42 19.87 -9.62
CA GLU A 791 1.33 21.26 -9.13
C GLU A 791 2.60 22.07 -9.46
N LEU A 792 3.77 21.44 -9.45
CA LEU A 792 5.04 22.04 -9.89
C LEU A 792 5.18 22.13 -11.42
N GLY A 793 4.24 21.54 -12.15
CA GLY A 793 4.20 21.52 -13.59
C GLY A 793 5.29 20.65 -14.22
N LEU A 794 5.76 19.58 -13.58
CA LEU A 794 6.67 18.62 -14.23
C LEU A 794 6.02 18.02 -15.49
N ASP A 795 6.83 17.66 -16.49
CA ASP A 795 6.35 17.15 -17.78
C ASP A 795 5.97 15.67 -17.71
N TYR A 796 6.65 14.89 -16.88
CA TYR A 796 6.36 13.47 -16.69
C TYR A 796 6.73 12.92 -15.31
N VAL A 797 6.09 11.81 -14.94
CA VAL A 797 6.53 10.92 -13.85
C VAL A 797 6.96 9.57 -14.42
N SER A 798 7.90 8.90 -13.75
CA SER A 798 8.41 7.59 -14.16
C SER A 798 8.44 6.62 -12.98
N CYS A 799 7.70 5.52 -13.09
CA CYS A 799 7.52 4.51 -12.04
C CYS A 799 7.76 3.09 -12.58
N SER A 800 7.79 2.06 -11.72
CA SER A 800 7.87 0.67 -12.20
C SER A 800 6.68 0.30 -13.11
N PRO A 801 6.80 -0.72 -13.99
CA PRO A 801 5.78 -1.05 -14.99
C PRO A 801 4.38 -1.23 -14.40
N TYR A 802 4.27 -1.96 -13.29
CA TYR A 802 2.99 -2.24 -12.62
C TYR A 802 2.41 -1.03 -11.90
N ARG A 803 3.18 0.04 -11.68
CA ARG A 803 2.66 1.29 -11.11
C ARG A 803 2.18 2.28 -12.17
N VAL A 804 2.40 2.01 -13.46
CA VAL A 804 1.97 2.89 -14.56
C VAL A 804 0.47 3.17 -14.49
N PRO A 805 -0.44 2.20 -14.29
CA PRO A 805 -1.88 2.49 -14.21
C PRO A 805 -2.26 3.36 -13.00
N ILE A 806 -1.59 3.14 -11.86
CA ILE A 806 -1.74 3.96 -10.65
C ILE A 806 -1.33 5.40 -10.95
N ALA A 807 -0.18 5.57 -11.60
CA ALA A 807 0.34 6.88 -11.94
C ALA A 807 -0.54 7.62 -12.97
N ARG A 808 -1.09 6.90 -13.95
CA ARG A 808 -2.07 7.43 -14.92
C ARG A 808 -3.31 7.96 -14.24
N LEU A 809 -3.92 7.18 -13.34
CA LEU A 809 -5.11 7.62 -12.60
C LEU A 809 -4.79 8.79 -11.67
N ALA A 810 -3.69 8.72 -10.92
CA ALA A 810 -3.28 9.80 -10.02
C ALA A 810 -3.00 11.12 -10.76
N ALA A 811 -2.36 11.07 -11.92
CA ALA A 811 -2.11 12.24 -12.76
C ALA A 811 -3.41 12.83 -13.34
N ALA A 812 -4.39 12.00 -13.68
CA ALA A 812 -5.72 12.45 -14.09
C ALA A 812 -6.47 13.14 -12.95
N GLN A 813 -6.46 12.54 -11.76
CA GLN A 813 -7.05 13.13 -10.55
C GLN A 813 -6.38 14.46 -10.17
N ALA A 814 -5.06 14.56 -10.28
CA ALA A 814 -4.32 15.80 -10.07
C ALA A 814 -4.77 16.89 -11.06
N ALA A 815 -4.90 16.54 -12.35
CA ALA A 815 -5.38 17.46 -13.38
C ALA A 815 -6.84 17.94 -13.14
N ILE A 816 -7.71 17.07 -12.63
CA ILE A 816 -9.08 17.44 -12.25
C ILE A 816 -9.08 18.42 -11.08
N ARG A 817 -8.29 18.15 -10.03
CA ARG A 817 -8.14 19.05 -8.87
C ARG A 817 -7.58 20.40 -9.27
N ASP A 818 -6.61 20.42 -10.18
CA ASP A 818 -6.00 21.65 -10.72
C ASP A 818 -7.04 22.50 -11.47
N LYS A 819 -7.90 21.89 -12.32
CA LYS A 819 -9.00 22.62 -12.99
C LYS A 819 -10.02 23.22 -12.03
N ALA A 820 -10.17 22.64 -10.83
CA ALA A 820 -11.16 23.07 -9.84
C ALA A 820 -10.63 24.18 -8.89
N ARG A 821 -9.31 24.43 -8.89
CA ARG A 821 -8.68 25.56 -8.19
C ARG A 821 -8.72 26.80 -9.06
#